data_AF-A0A1T4WMA1-F1
#
_entry.id   AF-A0A1T4WMA1-F1
#
_cell.length_a   1.000
_cell.length_b   1.000
_cell.length_c   1.000
_cell.angle_alpha   90.00
_cell.angle_beta   90.00
_cell.angle_gamma   90.00
#
_symmetry.space_group_name_H-M   'P 1'
#
loop_
_entity.id
_entity.type
_entity.pdbx_description
1 polymer ?
#
loop_
_entity_poly.entity_id
_entity_poly.type
_entity_poly.pdbx_seq_one_letter_code
_entity_poly.pdbx_strand_id
1 'polypeptide(L)'
;MKINNSIINEIGMIVKEAFYKLSNIDQDLVLRVRDCEPSISYETLKSALKEAAYKVKSEDEAEYLKSIENKLNCIVDRAIKIADDDEKLMAIGKINDVVAYNIMPSLLKKAKDTVNDVPYIVKNTLAENECIIYKISSAEFEIPNKSIVGDHIIFISSKGRVFAYDSGGIFGQASCYNTSYPIKVIYGDNVNFSSSKKELISYNCNIKIEDFFKLLRKIDKKCFDFIEYPYDSLINADCYSYGVELEIDSEKFIIKDFEVSKDFYIYYKYIESFNFKNSVLDIKGHFCFKYDDDESIFEDISLIISKEEDLDYLYKYFSERSSIYSVVPEGSEILYGSLTGYINDVFYSKRDMAFAKTNNLISFVDIDSLKIIFYVDIDVIKYYCEDNNLFIFFDENPILIEFNEKEIEMLELNSDSNIEDDKLSFGYTNEEHPVVYDITHDGIIFKKSSKDIIKIENNEIKDIYVKEIFNNSNFTDICIQLKDDREYSFYLLNKSVSQLIRETYKNSKLKMCDDLNVKQLFTSWTRQVNDVLNFYYFGSLFCLKEDIDKLFKNKNYLSDEELTSAANMLYYGVQEQKRQLEVIGVYFPKMLERDEAMLMKKYGANIDSIPFKTLQKQLLSIASQIQKSLSDVERALSQIPFAIHPDINSRRVTTNSRYRQAGTMGAVGVAGFALTGMLSIPFIAGSAINLWNTYKMDKELEDIEEKKVQIYAYQAIDTFNHVMNFMIPYYIDEVNQSLFYLFKQIAKYYAHYNDSYEVKVELIERISDLYTFKQLPISTESLKPKKELIENIHSSINIDVSEINNRLIKGGVENV
;
A
#
# COMPACT_ATOMS: atom_id res chain seq x y z
N MET A 1 -50.90 7.42 47.94
CA MET A 1 -50.76 6.22 47.06
C MET A 1 -52.13 5.67 46.66
N LYS A 2 -52.82 6.36 45.74
CA LYS A 2 -54.15 5.96 45.23
C LYS A 2 -54.18 5.63 43.74
N ILE A 3 -53.04 5.39 43.10
CA ILE A 3 -53.05 4.61 41.86
C ILE A 3 -53.38 3.18 42.26
N ASN A 4 -54.62 2.77 41.98
CA ASN A 4 -55.11 1.45 42.31
C ASN A 4 -54.18 0.41 41.65
N ASN A 5 -53.59 -0.51 42.42
CA ASN A 5 -52.73 -1.59 41.90
C ASN A 5 -53.41 -2.36 40.75
N SER A 6 -54.75 -2.33 40.70
CA SER A 6 -55.55 -2.80 39.56
C SER A 6 -55.18 -2.16 38.22
N ILE A 7 -54.95 -0.84 38.16
CA ILE A 7 -54.65 -0.10 36.91
C ILE A 7 -53.23 -0.42 36.42
N ILE A 8 -52.25 -0.44 37.33
CA ILE A 8 -50.87 -0.78 36.95
C ILE A 8 -50.76 -2.26 36.52
N ASN A 9 -51.54 -3.17 37.13
CA ASN A 9 -51.62 -4.55 36.67
C ASN A 9 -52.23 -4.66 35.27
N GLU A 10 -53.21 -3.82 34.94
CA GLU A 10 -53.81 -3.74 33.60
C GLU A 10 -52.79 -3.27 32.55
N ILE A 11 -51.96 -2.25 32.88
CA ILE A 11 -50.83 -1.81 32.04
C ILE A 11 -49.85 -2.97 31.82
N GLY A 12 -49.46 -3.68 32.88
CA GLY A 12 -48.53 -4.81 32.78
C GLY A 12 -49.04 -5.96 31.91
N MET A 13 -50.36 -6.17 31.82
CA MET A 13 -50.96 -7.16 30.90
C MET A 13 -50.83 -6.72 29.45
N ILE A 14 -51.09 -5.44 29.16
CA ILE A 14 -51.02 -4.87 27.80
C ILE A 14 -49.57 -4.82 27.32
N VAL A 15 -48.63 -4.46 28.19
CA VAL A 15 -47.19 -4.47 27.88
C VAL A 15 -46.73 -5.89 27.52
N LYS A 16 -47.14 -6.92 28.27
CA LYS A 16 -46.80 -8.31 27.92
C LYS A 16 -47.38 -8.72 26.56
N GLU A 17 -48.62 -8.33 26.28
CA GLU A 17 -49.25 -8.56 24.99
C GLU A 17 -48.48 -7.87 23.85
N ALA A 18 -48.04 -6.62 24.07
CA ALA A 18 -47.23 -5.85 23.12
C ALA A 18 -45.88 -6.52 22.84
N PHE A 19 -45.14 -6.90 23.88
CA PHE A 19 -43.83 -7.54 23.74
C PHE A 19 -43.93 -8.91 23.07
N TYR A 20 -44.95 -9.71 23.38
CA TYR A 20 -45.19 -10.99 22.71
C TYR A 20 -45.47 -10.81 21.21
N LYS A 21 -46.17 -9.73 20.83
CA LYS A 21 -46.44 -9.44 19.42
C LYS A 21 -45.21 -8.90 18.71
N LEU A 22 -44.48 -7.97 19.32
CA LEU A 22 -43.23 -7.45 18.77
C LEU A 22 -42.18 -8.54 18.57
N SER A 23 -42.03 -9.48 19.52
CA SER A 23 -41.05 -10.57 19.40
C SER A 23 -41.32 -11.52 18.23
N ASN A 24 -42.57 -11.61 17.78
CA ASN A 24 -42.93 -12.43 16.62
C ASN A 24 -42.75 -11.69 15.28
N ILE A 25 -42.54 -10.37 15.30
CA ILE A 25 -42.38 -9.52 14.12
C ILE A 25 -40.90 -9.21 13.90
N ASP A 26 -40.24 -8.68 14.93
CA ASP A 26 -38.86 -8.20 14.86
C ASP A 26 -38.25 -8.18 16.26
N GLN A 27 -37.23 -9.01 16.47
CA GLN A 27 -36.57 -9.17 17.76
C GLN A 27 -35.75 -7.93 18.15
N ASP A 28 -35.30 -7.13 17.18
CA ASP A 28 -34.52 -5.91 17.45
C ASP A 28 -35.39 -4.78 18.01
N LEU A 29 -36.68 -4.74 17.65
CA LEU A 29 -37.64 -3.83 18.26
C LEU A 29 -37.82 -4.13 19.75
N VAL A 30 -37.83 -5.41 20.12
CA VAL A 30 -37.92 -5.83 21.51
C VAL A 30 -36.65 -5.45 22.27
N LEU A 31 -35.48 -5.65 21.67
CA LEU A 31 -34.21 -5.25 22.28
C LEU A 31 -34.13 -3.73 22.47
N ARG A 32 -34.57 -2.93 21.50
CA ARG A 32 -34.60 -1.47 21.59
C ARG A 32 -35.46 -0.95 22.74
N VAL A 33 -36.62 -1.56 22.98
CA VAL A 33 -37.47 -1.20 24.13
C VAL A 33 -36.87 -1.70 25.44
N ARG A 34 -36.24 -2.89 25.46
CA ARG A 34 -35.64 -3.46 26.67
C ARG A 34 -34.39 -2.71 27.13
N ASP A 35 -33.60 -2.24 26.17
CA ASP A 35 -32.28 -1.66 26.44
C ASP A 35 -32.33 -0.12 26.52
N CYS A 36 -33.51 0.50 26.36
CA CYS A 36 -33.69 1.94 26.56
C CYS A 36 -33.79 2.32 28.05
N GLU A 37 -33.50 3.59 28.36
CA GLU A 37 -33.61 4.08 29.74
C GLU A 37 -35.06 3.96 30.25
N PRO A 38 -35.28 3.49 31.50
CA PRO A 38 -36.62 3.33 32.06
C PRO A 38 -37.50 4.58 31.91
N SER A 39 -36.91 5.77 32.11
CA SER A 39 -37.57 7.08 32.02
C SER A 39 -38.26 7.36 30.68
N ILE A 40 -37.88 6.67 29.60
CA ILE A 40 -38.45 6.84 28.27
C ILE A 40 -39.10 5.56 27.71
N SER A 41 -39.09 4.46 28.47
CA SER A 41 -39.49 3.15 27.95
C SER A 41 -40.93 3.09 27.43
N TYR A 42 -41.85 3.85 28.02
CA TYR A 42 -43.21 3.98 27.50
C TYR A 42 -43.25 4.58 26.09
N GLU A 43 -42.53 5.67 25.83
CA GLU A 43 -42.48 6.30 24.51
C GLU A 43 -41.71 5.43 23.51
N THR A 44 -40.65 4.75 23.95
CA THR A 44 -39.92 3.79 23.11
C THR A 44 -40.80 2.60 22.69
N LEU A 45 -41.59 2.03 23.62
CA LEU A 45 -42.55 0.96 23.29
C LEU A 45 -43.60 1.44 22.30
N LYS A 46 -44.10 2.66 22.46
CA LYS A 46 -45.07 3.26 21.53
C LYS A 46 -44.47 3.45 20.14
N SER A 47 -43.23 3.92 20.04
CA SER A 47 -42.51 4.03 18.78
C SER A 47 -42.30 2.66 18.13
N ALA A 48 -41.93 1.64 18.91
CA ALA A 48 -41.72 0.28 18.42
C ALA A 48 -43.02 -0.35 17.89
N LEU A 49 -44.16 -0.13 18.58
CA LEU A 49 -45.48 -0.60 18.10
C LEU A 49 -45.89 0.06 16.78
N LYS A 50 -45.59 1.35 16.59
CA LYS A 50 -45.84 2.06 15.33
C LYS A 50 -44.96 1.52 14.21
N GLU A 51 -43.66 1.36 14.46
CA GLU A 51 -42.72 0.80 13.49
C GLU A 51 -43.11 -0.63 13.09
N ALA A 52 -43.47 -1.47 14.06
CA ALA A 52 -43.95 -2.82 13.80
C ALA A 52 -45.22 -2.85 12.94
N ALA A 53 -46.14 -1.89 13.14
CA ALA A 53 -47.35 -1.77 12.32
C ALA A 53 -47.05 -1.42 10.84
N TYR A 54 -45.90 -0.81 10.53
CA TYR A 54 -45.45 -0.58 9.15
C TYR A 54 -44.70 -1.79 8.56
N LYS A 55 -44.16 -2.68 9.40
CA LYS A 55 -43.38 -3.86 8.98
C LYS A 55 -44.24 -5.09 8.67
N VAL A 56 -45.45 -5.19 9.22
CA VAL A 56 -46.36 -6.33 8.98
C VAL A 56 -47.09 -6.22 7.63
N LYS A 57 -47.28 -7.36 6.95
CA LYS A 57 -47.91 -7.43 5.62
C LYS A 57 -49.44 -7.52 5.66
N SER A 58 -50.02 -7.89 6.80
CA SER A 58 -51.47 -8.06 6.98
C SER A 58 -52.09 -6.80 7.57
N GLU A 59 -53.14 -6.29 6.92
CA GLU A 59 -53.90 -5.12 7.38
C GLU A 59 -54.55 -5.38 8.76
N ASP A 60 -55.04 -6.61 8.99
CA ASP A 60 -55.61 -7.05 10.27
C ASP A 60 -54.56 -7.04 11.41
N GLU A 61 -53.29 -7.37 11.11
CA GLU A 61 -52.21 -7.35 12.11
C GLU A 61 -51.76 -5.92 12.42
N ALA A 62 -51.73 -5.04 11.41
CA ALA A 62 -51.43 -3.63 11.60
C ALA A 62 -52.52 -2.93 12.44
N GLU A 63 -53.80 -3.23 12.20
CA GLU A 63 -54.90 -2.74 13.04
C GLU A 63 -54.84 -3.28 14.47
N TYR A 64 -54.44 -4.55 14.64
CA TYR A 64 -54.26 -5.14 15.97
C TYR A 64 -53.15 -4.45 16.79
N LEU A 65 -52.00 -4.15 16.17
CA LEU A 65 -50.91 -3.43 16.84
C LEU A 65 -51.31 -1.99 17.21
N LYS A 66 -52.05 -1.29 16.33
CA LYS A 66 -52.65 0.01 16.65
C LYS A 66 -53.66 -0.09 17.79
N SER A 67 -54.43 -1.17 17.87
CA SER A 67 -55.35 -1.43 18.97
C SER A 67 -54.62 -1.59 20.31
N ILE A 68 -53.48 -2.30 20.35
CA ILE A 68 -52.63 -2.41 21.53
C ILE A 68 -52.08 -1.04 21.94
N GLU A 69 -51.55 -0.26 20.99
CA GLU A 69 -51.05 1.10 21.27
C GLU A 69 -52.15 1.99 21.88
N ASN A 70 -53.35 1.95 21.30
CA ASN A 70 -54.50 2.74 21.77
C ASN A 70 -54.98 2.32 23.16
N LYS A 71 -55.03 1.01 23.45
CA LYS A 71 -55.35 0.49 24.79
C LYS A 71 -54.33 0.97 25.82
N LEU A 72 -53.04 0.91 25.47
CA LEU A 72 -51.95 1.36 26.34
C LEU A 72 -52.06 2.86 26.63
N ASN A 73 -52.23 3.69 25.60
CA ASN A 73 -52.41 5.15 25.75
C ASN A 73 -53.62 5.49 26.63
N CYS A 74 -54.77 4.85 26.39
CA CYS A 74 -56.00 5.11 27.14
C CYS A 74 -55.86 4.81 28.64
N ILE A 75 -55.21 3.70 28.99
CA ILE A 75 -55.01 3.31 30.40
C ILE A 75 -53.93 4.16 31.06
N VAL A 76 -52.86 4.52 30.35
CA VAL A 76 -51.82 5.43 30.85
C VAL A 76 -52.40 6.82 31.12
N ASP A 77 -53.18 7.38 30.19
CA ASP A 77 -53.88 8.66 30.39
C ASP A 77 -54.84 8.61 31.58
N ARG A 78 -55.55 7.50 31.74
CA ARG A 78 -56.44 7.28 32.88
C ARG A 78 -55.65 7.21 34.19
N ALA A 79 -54.50 6.56 34.21
CA ALA A 79 -53.62 6.47 35.38
C ALA A 79 -53.08 7.85 35.78
N ILE A 80 -52.68 8.67 34.81
CA ILE A 80 -52.16 10.03 35.04
C ILE A 80 -53.28 11.00 35.48
N LYS A 81 -54.49 10.89 34.92
CA LYS A 81 -55.64 11.75 35.29
C LYS A 81 -56.18 11.52 36.69
N ILE A 82 -56.02 10.31 37.23
CA ILE A 82 -56.49 9.95 38.59
C ILE A 82 -55.44 10.29 39.66
N ALA A 83 -54.17 10.55 39.26
CA ALA A 83 -53.12 10.95 40.17
C ALA A 83 -53.19 12.44 40.51
N ASP A 84 -53.04 12.77 41.79
CA ASP A 84 -52.87 14.15 42.27
C ASP A 84 -51.58 14.76 41.68
N ASP A 85 -51.50 16.09 41.57
CA ASP A 85 -50.38 16.77 40.90
C ASP A 85 -49.00 16.39 41.46
N ASP A 86 -48.89 16.18 42.76
CA ASP A 86 -47.67 15.74 43.44
C ASP A 86 -47.35 14.24 43.22
N GLU A 87 -48.33 13.43 42.80
CA GLU A 87 -48.18 11.98 42.55
C GLU A 87 -48.01 11.63 41.04
N LYS A 88 -48.27 12.57 40.11
CA LYS A 88 -48.16 12.34 38.65
C LYS A 88 -46.78 11.92 38.19
N LEU A 89 -45.73 12.55 38.73
CA LEU A 89 -44.34 12.26 38.36
C LEU A 89 -43.94 10.85 38.83
N MET A 90 -44.42 10.43 40.00
CA MET A 90 -44.27 9.04 40.49
C MET A 90 -45.13 8.03 39.70
N ALA A 91 -46.30 8.45 39.20
CA ALA A 91 -47.16 7.62 38.35
C ALA A 91 -46.45 7.28 37.04
N ILE A 92 -45.90 8.31 36.38
CA ILE A 92 -45.16 8.18 35.12
C ILE A 92 -43.94 7.27 35.32
N GLY A 93 -43.16 7.48 36.39
CA GLY A 93 -42.02 6.62 36.72
C GLY A 93 -42.40 5.13 36.87
N LYS A 94 -43.51 4.83 37.55
CA LYS A 94 -43.99 3.44 37.72
C LYS A 94 -44.46 2.80 36.41
N ILE A 95 -45.08 3.58 35.53
CA ILE A 95 -45.53 3.10 34.21
C ILE A 95 -44.31 2.74 33.35
N ASN A 96 -43.34 3.65 33.33
CA ASN A 96 -42.06 3.48 32.67
C ASN A 96 -41.29 2.25 33.16
N ASP A 97 -41.24 2.03 34.48
CA ASP A 97 -40.65 0.82 35.06
C ASP A 97 -41.37 -0.47 34.59
N VAL A 98 -42.71 -0.47 34.55
CA VAL A 98 -43.48 -1.64 34.09
C VAL A 98 -43.20 -1.95 32.61
N VAL A 99 -43.01 -0.92 31.79
CA VAL A 99 -42.67 -1.06 30.37
C VAL A 99 -41.23 -1.57 30.19
N ALA A 100 -40.25 -0.91 30.82
CA ALA A 100 -38.83 -1.23 30.70
C ALA A 100 -38.52 -2.68 31.07
N TYR A 101 -39.12 -3.14 32.17
CA TYR A 101 -38.84 -4.47 32.72
C TYR A 101 -39.81 -5.55 32.22
N ASN A 102 -40.86 -5.20 31.45
CA ASN A 102 -41.85 -6.13 30.88
C ASN A 102 -42.41 -7.15 31.90
N ILE A 103 -42.63 -6.72 33.13
CA ILE A 103 -43.07 -7.58 34.24
C ILE A 103 -44.15 -6.91 35.08
N MET A 104 -44.95 -7.73 35.77
CA MET A 104 -45.96 -7.22 36.68
C MET A 104 -45.30 -6.51 37.88
N PRO A 105 -45.94 -5.49 38.48
CA PRO A 105 -45.38 -4.73 39.59
C PRO A 105 -44.95 -5.57 40.79
N SER A 106 -45.63 -6.69 41.05
CA SER A 106 -45.28 -7.64 42.10
C SER A 106 -43.91 -8.33 41.90
N LEU A 107 -43.33 -8.23 40.70
CA LEU A 107 -42.04 -8.82 40.31
C LEU A 107 -40.92 -7.78 40.12
N LEU A 108 -41.23 -6.47 40.12
CA LEU A 108 -40.27 -5.36 39.94
C LEU A 108 -39.10 -5.38 40.94
N LYS A 109 -39.32 -5.96 42.13
CA LYS A 109 -38.27 -6.09 43.16
C LYS A 109 -37.18 -7.12 42.78
N LYS A 110 -37.42 -8.01 41.80
CA LYS A 110 -36.50 -9.10 41.39
C LYS A 110 -35.74 -8.83 40.08
N ALA A 111 -36.21 -7.93 39.21
CA ALA A 111 -35.64 -7.71 37.87
C ALA A 111 -34.64 -6.54 37.78
N LYS A 112 -34.32 -5.91 38.90
CA LYS A 112 -33.49 -4.71 38.93
C LYS A 112 -32.00 -4.99 38.64
N ASP A 113 -31.46 -6.17 38.89
CA ASP A 113 -30.01 -6.42 38.72
C ASP A 113 -29.61 -6.66 37.26
N THR A 114 -28.74 -5.80 36.70
CA THR A 114 -28.12 -5.98 35.36
C THR A 114 -26.94 -6.96 35.36
N VAL A 115 -26.59 -7.50 36.53
CA VAL A 115 -25.53 -8.47 36.75
C VAL A 115 -26.19 -9.80 37.17
N ASN A 116 -25.83 -10.90 36.48
CA ASN A 116 -26.28 -12.24 36.85
C ASN A 116 -25.62 -12.70 38.18
N ASP A 117 -26.31 -13.55 38.94
CA ASP A 117 -25.80 -14.16 40.18
C ASP A 117 -25.53 -13.19 41.35
N VAL A 118 -26.34 -12.12 41.48
CA VAL A 118 -26.32 -11.27 42.68
C VAL A 118 -26.92 -12.03 43.88
N PRO A 119 -26.17 -12.24 44.98
CA PRO A 119 -26.65 -12.96 46.15
C PRO A 119 -27.86 -12.28 46.81
N TYR A 120 -28.79 -13.07 47.35
CA TYR A 120 -30.03 -12.56 47.97
C TYR A 120 -29.77 -11.54 49.11
N ILE A 121 -28.68 -11.73 49.87
CA ILE A 121 -28.26 -10.81 50.94
C ILE A 121 -27.87 -9.43 50.39
N VAL A 122 -27.24 -9.36 49.21
CA VAL A 122 -26.92 -8.10 48.53
C VAL A 122 -28.21 -7.44 48.04
N LYS A 123 -29.10 -8.19 47.39
CA LYS A 123 -30.40 -7.68 46.89
C LYS A 123 -31.26 -7.06 47.99
N ASN A 124 -31.27 -7.65 49.17
CA ASN A 124 -32.03 -7.14 50.31
C ASN A 124 -31.46 -5.83 50.91
N THR A 125 -30.21 -5.49 50.58
CA THR A 125 -29.52 -4.29 51.08
C THR A 125 -29.67 -3.09 50.11
N LEU A 126 -30.22 -3.33 48.92
CA LEU A 126 -30.50 -2.28 47.93
C LEU A 126 -31.62 -1.35 48.39
N ALA A 127 -31.46 -0.05 48.13
CA ALA A 127 -32.49 0.94 48.37
C ALA A 127 -33.59 0.87 47.30
N GLU A 128 -34.70 1.57 47.52
CA GLU A 128 -35.75 1.70 46.53
C GLU A 128 -35.19 2.35 45.24
N ASN A 129 -35.47 1.73 44.08
CA ASN A 129 -34.94 2.12 42.76
C ASN A 129 -33.42 2.08 42.61
N GLU A 130 -32.77 1.14 43.29
CA GLU A 130 -31.36 0.85 43.11
C GLU A 130 -31.16 -0.57 42.55
N CYS A 131 -30.14 -0.73 41.73
CA CYS A 131 -29.76 -2.01 41.15
C CYS A 131 -28.26 -2.20 41.13
N ILE A 132 -27.81 -3.45 41.08
CA ILE A 132 -26.40 -3.76 40.81
C ILE A 132 -26.12 -3.65 39.30
N ILE A 133 -25.04 -2.93 38.97
CA ILE A 133 -24.63 -2.68 37.59
C ILE A 133 -23.20 -3.09 37.25
N TYR A 134 -22.40 -3.43 38.25
CA TYR A 134 -21.03 -3.92 38.05
C TYR A 134 -20.63 -4.92 39.12
N LYS A 135 -19.78 -5.88 38.75
CA LYS A 135 -19.30 -6.98 39.61
C LYS A 135 -17.81 -7.18 39.42
N ILE A 136 -17.10 -7.30 40.54
CA ILE A 136 -15.66 -7.55 40.60
C ILE A 136 -15.47 -8.84 41.42
N SER A 137 -15.21 -9.94 40.72
CA SER A 137 -15.13 -11.29 41.32
C SER A 137 -13.81 -11.61 42.03
N SER A 138 -12.81 -10.72 41.94
CA SER A 138 -11.45 -10.93 42.47
C SER A 138 -10.94 -9.68 43.18
N ALA A 139 -11.77 -9.10 44.05
CA ALA A 139 -11.43 -7.85 44.74
C ALA A 139 -10.79 -8.11 46.11
N GLU A 140 -9.71 -7.39 46.40
CA GLU A 140 -9.16 -7.32 47.76
C GLU A 140 -9.95 -6.30 48.58
N PHE A 141 -10.65 -6.79 49.60
CA PHE A 141 -11.32 -5.95 50.59
C PHE A 141 -11.21 -6.54 52.00
N GLU A 142 -11.29 -5.67 52.99
CA GLU A 142 -11.35 -5.96 54.41
C GLU A 142 -12.75 -5.64 54.94
N ILE A 143 -13.34 -6.60 55.63
CA ILE A 143 -14.61 -6.48 56.34
C ILE A 143 -14.46 -7.14 57.72
N PRO A 144 -15.29 -6.77 58.71
CA PRO A 144 -15.33 -7.46 59.99
C PRO A 144 -15.65 -8.94 59.79
N ASN A 145 -14.84 -9.82 60.39
CA ASN A 145 -15.00 -11.28 60.34
C ASN A 145 -14.97 -11.89 58.92
N LYS A 146 -14.15 -11.36 58.01
CA LYS A 146 -13.94 -11.92 56.67
C LYS A 146 -13.57 -13.41 56.73
N SER A 147 -14.24 -14.23 55.93
CA SER A 147 -13.98 -15.66 55.80
C SER A 147 -12.62 -15.92 55.12
N ILE A 148 -11.94 -16.98 55.57
CA ILE A 148 -10.66 -17.42 54.97
C ILE A 148 -10.91 -18.14 53.63
N VAL A 149 -12.04 -18.84 53.53
CA VAL A 149 -12.47 -19.62 52.35
C VAL A 149 -13.87 -19.16 51.99
N GLY A 150 -14.12 -18.81 50.72
CA GLY A 150 -15.40 -18.29 50.25
C GLY A 150 -15.23 -17.39 49.03
N ASP A 151 -16.35 -17.01 48.41
CA ASP A 151 -16.36 -16.02 47.31
C ASP A 151 -16.33 -14.62 47.93
N HIS A 152 -15.35 -13.82 47.52
CA HIS A 152 -15.18 -12.44 47.93
C HIS A 152 -15.43 -11.53 46.72
N ILE A 153 -16.60 -10.90 46.67
CA ILE A 153 -17.07 -10.18 45.49
C ILE A 153 -17.43 -8.75 45.87
N ILE A 154 -16.99 -7.79 45.05
CA ILE A 154 -17.48 -6.41 45.12
C ILE A 154 -18.56 -6.20 44.07
N PHE A 155 -19.66 -5.57 44.47
CA PHE A 155 -20.70 -5.08 43.58
C PHE A 155 -20.82 -3.57 43.65
N ILE A 156 -21.13 -2.93 42.53
CA ILE A 156 -21.40 -1.49 42.45
C ILE A 156 -22.82 -1.29 41.96
N SER A 157 -23.57 -0.42 42.62
CA SER A 157 -24.93 -0.10 42.23
C SER A 157 -25.06 1.11 41.31
N SER A 158 -26.23 1.26 40.70
CA SER A 158 -26.64 2.43 39.92
C SER A 158 -26.65 3.75 40.71
N LYS A 159 -26.56 3.69 42.04
CA LYS A 159 -26.44 4.86 42.92
C LYS A 159 -25.00 5.09 43.41
N GLY A 160 -24.03 4.37 42.86
CA GLY A 160 -22.63 4.50 43.26
C GLY A 160 -22.30 3.95 44.64
N ARG A 161 -23.14 3.05 45.19
CA ARG A 161 -22.82 2.36 46.44
C ARG A 161 -22.02 1.09 46.14
N VAL A 162 -21.01 0.82 46.96
CA VAL A 162 -20.18 -0.38 46.85
C VAL A 162 -20.60 -1.38 47.91
N PHE A 163 -20.80 -2.63 47.50
CA PHE A 163 -21.19 -3.74 48.36
C PHE A 163 -20.09 -4.79 48.36
N ALA A 164 -19.52 -5.06 49.53
CA ALA A 164 -18.59 -6.15 49.76
C ALA A 164 -19.38 -7.39 50.21
N TYR A 165 -19.39 -8.42 49.37
CA TYR A 165 -20.05 -9.70 49.63
C TYR A 165 -19.02 -10.77 49.96
N ASP A 166 -19.23 -11.45 51.08
CA ASP A 166 -18.48 -12.61 51.48
C ASP A 166 -19.44 -13.79 51.66
N SER A 167 -19.21 -14.88 50.92
CA SER A 167 -20.08 -16.06 51.00
C SER A 167 -19.95 -16.84 52.31
N GLY A 168 -18.90 -16.59 53.11
CA GLY A 168 -18.64 -17.31 54.37
C GLY A 168 -18.01 -18.71 54.18
N GLY A 169 -17.99 -19.23 52.95
CA GLY A 169 -17.48 -20.56 52.61
C GLY A 169 -18.15 -21.71 53.36
N ILE A 170 -17.38 -22.78 53.61
CA ILE A 170 -17.89 -24.05 54.18
C ILE A 170 -18.25 -23.91 55.68
N PHE A 171 -17.67 -22.92 56.37
CA PHE A 171 -17.72 -22.82 57.84
C PHE A 171 -18.33 -21.51 58.37
N GLY A 172 -18.65 -20.54 57.50
CA GLY A 172 -19.16 -19.21 57.86
C GLY A 172 -20.55 -18.93 57.29
N GLN A 173 -21.19 -17.88 57.81
CA GLN A 173 -22.43 -17.34 57.25
C GLN A 173 -22.10 -16.26 56.23
N ALA A 174 -22.87 -16.21 55.13
CA ALA A 174 -22.73 -15.14 54.15
C ALA A 174 -23.01 -13.78 54.78
N SER A 175 -22.18 -12.79 54.47
CA SER A 175 -22.29 -11.43 54.95
C SER A 175 -22.18 -10.43 53.80
N CYS A 176 -22.82 -9.27 53.98
CA CYS A 176 -22.81 -8.18 53.03
C CYS A 176 -22.64 -6.86 53.80
N TYR A 177 -21.68 -6.06 53.38
CA TYR A 177 -21.45 -4.74 53.92
C TYR A 177 -21.48 -3.75 52.76
N ASN A 178 -21.93 -2.52 52.99
CA ASN A 178 -21.90 -1.45 52.00
C ASN A 178 -21.20 -0.19 52.50
N THR A 179 -20.58 0.57 51.58
CA THR A 179 -20.01 1.90 51.86
C THR A 179 -20.98 3.02 51.49
N SER A 180 -20.67 4.23 51.95
CA SER A 180 -21.34 5.45 51.48
C SER A 180 -20.61 5.99 50.24
N TYR A 181 -21.31 6.80 49.44
CA TYR A 181 -20.69 7.55 48.33
C TYR A 181 -19.85 8.72 48.86
N PRO A 182 -18.84 9.23 48.13
CA PRO A 182 -18.38 8.80 46.80
C PRO A 182 -17.29 7.70 46.81
N ILE A 183 -17.14 6.99 45.68
CA ILE A 183 -16.08 6.01 45.40
C ILE A 183 -14.81 6.75 45.02
N LYS A 184 -13.67 6.48 45.66
CA LYS A 184 -12.42 7.11 45.25
C LYS A 184 -11.84 6.42 44.03
N VAL A 185 -11.47 7.20 43.03
CA VAL A 185 -10.95 6.73 41.75
C VAL A 185 -9.55 7.30 41.53
N ILE A 186 -8.57 6.45 41.24
CA ILE A 186 -7.20 6.83 40.88
C ILE A 186 -6.92 6.29 39.48
N TYR A 187 -6.44 7.16 38.59
CA TYR A 187 -6.06 6.79 37.22
C TYR A 187 -4.64 6.22 37.18
N GLY A 188 -4.42 5.18 36.39
CA GLY A 188 -3.13 4.53 36.17
C GLY A 188 -3.23 3.63 34.92
N ASP A 189 -2.34 2.64 34.78
CA ASP A 189 -2.45 1.61 33.72
C ASP A 189 -3.79 0.86 33.78
N ASN A 190 -4.42 0.85 34.96
CA ASN A 190 -5.81 0.47 35.20
C ASN A 190 -6.45 1.50 36.13
N VAL A 191 -7.79 1.48 36.22
CA VAL A 191 -8.54 2.35 37.12
C VAL A 191 -8.67 1.71 38.49
N ASN A 192 -8.13 2.37 39.52
CA ASN A 192 -8.15 1.87 40.89
C ASN A 192 -9.32 2.47 41.68
N PHE A 193 -10.14 1.63 42.28
CA PHE A 193 -11.20 2.00 43.21
C PHE A 193 -10.79 1.72 44.64
N SER A 194 -10.94 2.72 45.49
CA SER A 194 -10.66 2.59 46.92
C SER A 194 -11.72 3.23 47.82
N SER A 195 -11.86 2.71 49.04
CA SER A 195 -12.63 3.37 50.10
C SER A 195 -11.74 4.14 51.07
N SER A 196 -12.35 5.02 51.86
CA SER A 196 -11.62 5.72 52.92
C SER A 196 -11.36 4.79 54.12
N LYS A 197 -10.16 4.86 54.72
CA LYS A 197 -9.75 4.05 55.90
C LYS A 197 -10.66 4.18 57.14
N LYS A 198 -11.66 5.07 57.13
CA LYS A 198 -12.58 5.34 58.25
C LYS A 198 -13.92 4.61 58.12
N GLU A 199 -14.15 3.85 57.05
CA GLU A 199 -15.38 3.08 56.84
C GLU A 199 -15.28 1.66 57.40
N LEU A 200 -16.45 1.03 57.63
CA LEU A 200 -16.57 -0.37 58.05
C LEU A 200 -16.01 -1.37 57.02
N ILE A 201 -15.70 -0.91 55.80
CA ILE A 201 -15.18 -1.70 54.70
C ILE A 201 -13.98 -0.94 54.10
N SER A 202 -12.84 -1.61 54.00
CA SER A 202 -11.72 -1.13 53.20
C SER A 202 -11.66 -1.92 51.91
N TYR A 203 -11.63 -1.30 50.73
CA TYR A 203 -11.38 -2.01 49.48
C TYR A 203 -10.34 -1.31 48.63
N ASN A 204 -9.64 -2.10 47.83
CA ASN A 204 -8.71 -1.64 46.82
C ASN A 204 -8.82 -2.61 45.62
N CYS A 205 -9.41 -2.16 44.52
CA CYS A 205 -9.61 -2.99 43.34
C CYS A 205 -9.26 -2.26 42.05
N ASN A 206 -8.64 -2.98 41.12
CA ASN A 206 -8.31 -2.48 39.79
C ASN A 206 -9.36 -2.93 38.77
N ILE A 207 -9.73 -2.01 37.88
CA ILE A 207 -10.67 -2.24 36.79
C ILE A 207 -10.02 -1.77 35.50
N LYS A 208 -10.27 -2.49 34.40
CA LYS A 208 -9.81 -2.07 33.08
C LYS A 208 -10.44 -0.73 32.69
N ILE A 209 -9.67 0.11 32.01
CA ILE A 209 -10.12 1.44 31.56
C ILE A 209 -11.39 1.35 30.70
N GLU A 210 -11.46 0.43 29.75
CA GLU A 210 -12.67 0.20 28.93
C GLU A 210 -13.93 -0.09 29.76
N ASP A 211 -13.81 -0.92 30.79
CA ASP A 211 -14.93 -1.27 31.66
C ASP A 211 -15.33 -0.09 32.56
N PHE A 212 -14.37 0.78 32.87
CA PHE A 212 -14.64 2.03 33.56
C PHE A 212 -15.41 3.03 32.68
N PHE A 213 -15.07 3.18 31.39
CA PHE A 213 -15.87 3.96 30.44
C PHE A 213 -17.32 3.44 30.37
N LYS A 214 -17.51 2.12 30.33
CA LYS A 214 -18.86 1.51 30.38
C LYS A 214 -19.60 1.81 31.69
N LEU A 215 -18.88 1.90 32.81
CA LEU A 215 -19.44 2.21 34.12
C LEU A 215 -19.87 3.69 34.22
N LEU A 216 -19.03 4.62 33.78
CA LEU A 216 -19.32 6.06 33.78
C LEU A 216 -20.54 6.41 32.92
N ARG A 217 -20.77 5.67 31.82
CA ARG A 217 -21.98 5.82 31.00
C ARG A 217 -23.28 5.41 31.73
N LYS A 218 -23.20 4.73 32.87
CA LYS A 218 -24.34 4.18 33.63
C LYS A 218 -24.52 4.79 35.03
N ILE A 219 -23.52 5.47 35.59
CA ILE A 219 -23.55 6.10 36.92
C ILE A 219 -23.24 7.58 36.78
N ASP A 220 -23.92 8.42 37.54
CA ASP A 220 -23.61 9.85 37.65
C ASP A 220 -22.18 10.05 38.18
N LYS A 221 -21.44 10.98 37.57
CA LYS A 221 -20.07 11.35 37.97
C LYS A 221 -19.96 11.69 39.46
N LYS A 222 -21.00 12.25 40.07
CA LYS A 222 -21.05 12.62 41.51
C LYS A 222 -20.87 11.44 42.45
N CYS A 223 -21.04 10.22 41.96
CA CYS A 223 -20.75 9.01 42.70
C CYS A 223 -19.26 8.72 42.85
N PHE A 224 -18.38 9.44 42.15
CA PHE A 224 -16.95 9.25 42.13
C PHE A 224 -16.21 10.49 42.66
N ASP A 225 -15.11 10.24 43.36
CA ASP A 225 -14.14 11.22 43.85
C ASP A 225 -12.82 10.95 43.16
N PHE A 226 -12.51 11.74 42.13
CA PHE A 226 -11.34 11.53 41.26
C PHE A 226 -10.09 12.13 41.90
N ILE A 227 -9.04 11.32 41.96
CA ILE A 227 -7.72 11.72 42.44
C ILE A 227 -6.81 11.85 41.22
N GLU A 228 -6.45 13.10 40.88
CA GLU A 228 -5.60 13.48 39.74
C GLU A 228 -4.12 13.14 40.01
N TYR A 229 -3.78 11.85 40.06
CA TYR A 229 -2.39 11.37 40.20
C TYR A 229 -2.28 9.87 39.86
N PRO A 230 -1.29 9.39 39.07
CA PRO A 230 -0.32 10.17 38.28
C PRO A 230 -0.91 10.87 37.05
N TYR A 231 -2.11 10.51 36.61
CA TYR A 231 -2.78 11.08 35.43
C TYR A 231 -4.02 11.89 35.82
N ASP A 232 -4.46 12.83 34.97
CA ASP A 232 -5.66 13.66 35.20
C ASP A 232 -6.86 13.27 34.32
N SER A 233 -6.65 12.38 33.34
CA SER A 233 -7.67 11.88 32.42
C SER A 233 -7.40 10.45 31.95
N LEU A 234 -8.36 9.88 31.23
CA LEU A 234 -8.25 8.61 30.50
C LEU A 234 -8.70 8.81 29.05
N ILE A 235 -8.03 8.11 28.14
CA ILE A 235 -8.38 8.02 26.73
C ILE A 235 -8.66 6.57 26.35
N ASN A 236 -9.66 6.36 25.51
CA ASN A 236 -9.84 5.13 24.74
C ASN A 236 -9.93 5.48 23.25
N ALA A 237 -8.89 5.17 22.48
CA ALA A 237 -8.82 5.39 21.04
C ALA A 237 -8.93 4.04 20.33
N ASP A 238 -10.06 3.81 19.66
CA ASP A 238 -10.50 2.55 19.08
C ASP A 238 -10.42 1.38 20.09
N CYS A 239 -9.35 0.59 20.03
CA CYS A 239 -9.08 -0.56 20.89
C CYS A 239 -7.95 -0.34 21.92
N TYR A 240 -7.40 0.87 21.99
CA TYR A 240 -6.29 1.22 22.87
C TYR A 240 -6.73 2.16 23.98
N SER A 241 -6.44 1.79 25.23
CA SER A 241 -6.87 2.53 26.43
C SER A 241 -5.66 2.89 27.31
N TYR A 242 -5.53 4.17 27.66
CA TYR A 242 -4.42 4.67 28.47
C TYR A 242 -4.88 5.71 29.52
N GLY A 243 -4.12 5.81 30.61
CA GLY A 243 -4.14 6.98 31.48
C GLY A 243 -3.22 8.06 30.93
N VAL A 244 -3.68 9.30 30.89
CA VAL A 244 -3.01 10.40 30.16
C VAL A 244 -3.14 11.72 30.92
N GLU A 245 -2.26 12.67 30.62
CA GLU A 245 -2.51 14.08 30.95
C GLU A 245 -3.22 14.76 29.78
N LEU A 246 -4.38 15.39 30.05
CA LEU A 246 -5.19 16.05 29.03
C LEU A 246 -5.10 17.57 29.18
N GLU A 247 -4.55 18.22 28.16
CA GLU A 247 -4.60 19.67 28.01
C GLU A 247 -5.59 20.07 26.90
N ILE A 248 -6.47 21.00 27.23
CA ILE A 248 -7.54 21.49 26.36
C ILE A 248 -7.15 22.90 25.89
N ASP A 249 -6.88 23.02 24.60
CA ASP A 249 -6.57 24.28 23.93
C ASP A 249 -7.79 24.80 23.16
N SER A 250 -7.67 25.99 22.59
CA SER A 250 -8.62 26.64 21.70
C SER A 250 -8.93 25.84 20.43
N GLU A 251 -7.99 25.05 19.92
CA GLU A 251 -8.11 24.37 18.61
C GLU A 251 -7.92 22.84 18.66
N LYS A 252 -7.49 22.28 19.79
CA LYS A 252 -7.10 20.87 19.90
C LYS A 252 -7.13 20.33 21.33
N PHE A 253 -7.20 19.00 21.45
CA PHE A 253 -6.77 18.27 22.64
C PHE A 253 -5.28 17.92 22.52
N ILE A 254 -4.54 18.09 23.60
CA ILE A 254 -3.14 17.66 23.71
C ILE A 254 -3.11 16.55 24.77
N ILE A 255 -2.90 15.32 24.30
CA ILE A 255 -2.84 14.13 25.13
C ILE A 255 -1.37 13.83 25.41
N LYS A 256 -0.88 14.11 26.60
CA LYS A 256 0.52 13.82 26.96
C LYS A 256 0.66 12.39 27.48
N ASP A 257 1.84 11.84 27.25
CA ASP A 257 2.20 10.47 27.62
C ASP A 257 1.30 9.39 26.96
N PHE A 258 0.82 9.64 25.75
CA PHE A 258 0.14 8.63 24.93
C PHE A 258 1.17 7.58 24.47
N GLU A 259 0.97 6.33 24.89
CA GLU A 259 1.81 5.16 24.57
C GLU A 259 3.34 5.43 24.67
N VAL A 260 3.85 5.50 25.91
CA VAL A 260 5.30 5.63 26.20
C VAL A 260 5.87 7.01 25.78
N SER A 261 5.45 8.07 26.47
CA SER A 261 6.09 9.40 26.52
C SER A 261 6.07 10.26 25.24
N LYS A 262 5.04 10.14 24.39
CA LYS A 262 4.81 11.06 23.26
C LYS A 262 3.42 11.70 23.34
N ASP A 263 3.31 12.92 22.82
CA ASP A 263 2.05 13.68 22.82
C ASP A 263 1.21 13.34 21.58
N PHE A 264 -0.08 13.06 21.78
CA PHE A 264 -1.06 12.91 20.71
C PHE A 264 -1.94 14.16 20.60
N TYR A 265 -1.96 14.78 19.42
CA TYR A 265 -2.69 16.02 19.16
C TYR A 265 -3.97 15.75 18.37
N ILE A 266 -5.12 15.98 19.00
CA ILE A 266 -6.44 15.81 18.37
C ILE A 266 -6.99 17.19 18.03
N TYR A 267 -6.80 17.62 16.78
CA TYR A 267 -7.32 18.90 16.33
C TYR A 267 -8.83 18.85 16.12
N TYR A 268 -9.53 19.86 16.61
CA TYR A 268 -10.99 19.93 16.55
C TYR A 268 -11.53 19.88 15.12
N LYS A 269 -10.79 20.42 14.15
CA LYS A 269 -11.19 20.46 12.73
C LYS A 269 -11.40 19.07 12.10
N TYR A 270 -10.76 18.01 12.62
CA TYR A 270 -10.95 16.64 12.13
C TYR A 270 -12.06 15.88 12.88
N ILE A 271 -12.71 16.50 13.88
CA ILE A 271 -13.82 15.87 14.60
C ILE A 271 -15.11 16.03 13.79
N GLU A 272 -15.64 14.91 13.34
CA GLU A 272 -16.84 14.76 12.53
C GLU A 272 -18.12 14.83 13.35
N SER A 273 -18.17 14.06 14.44
CA SER A 273 -19.29 14.01 15.35
C SER A 273 -18.80 13.88 16.78
N PHE A 274 -19.63 14.31 17.72
CA PHE A 274 -19.32 14.24 19.13
C PHE A 274 -20.58 13.92 19.92
N ASN A 275 -20.40 13.26 21.06
CA ASN A 275 -21.44 13.00 22.02
C ASN A 275 -20.88 13.16 23.43
N PHE A 276 -21.68 13.76 24.31
CA PHE A 276 -21.32 13.94 25.71
C PHE A 276 -22.27 13.14 26.60
N LYS A 277 -21.72 12.25 27.44
CA LYS A 277 -22.48 11.55 28.48
C LYS A 277 -21.66 11.38 29.75
N ASN A 278 -22.17 11.88 30.88
CA ASN A 278 -21.57 11.71 32.21
C ASN A 278 -20.05 11.99 32.27
N SER A 279 -19.63 13.14 31.72
CA SER A 279 -18.22 13.56 31.60
C SER A 279 -17.33 12.74 30.68
N VAL A 280 -17.91 11.82 29.92
CA VAL A 280 -17.26 11.18 28.78
C VAL A 280 -17.60 11.98 27.52
N LEU A 281 -16.57 12.39 26.79
CA LEU A 281 -16.65 12.94 25.46
C LEU A 281 -16.29 11.84 24.46
N ASP A 282 -17.27 11.37 23.71
CA ASP A 282 -17.07 10.48 22.58
C ASP A 282 -16.95 11.33 21.31
N ILE A 283 -15.85 11.24 20.58
CA ILE A 283 -15.62 11.91 19.30
C ILE A 283 -15.36 10.88 18.21
N LYS A 284 -15.95 11.13 17.04
CA LYS A 284 -15.61 10.44 15.80
C LYS A 284 -14.89 11.40 14.86
N GLY A 285 -13.94 10.92 14.09
CA GLY A 285 -13.23 11.71 13.10
C GLY A 285 -12.08 10.94 12.47
N HIS A 286 -11.15 11.65 11.87
CA HIS A 286 -9.95 11.06 11.27
C HIS A 286 -8.70 11.63 11.94
N PHE A 287 -8.17 10.92 12.92
CA PHE A 287 -7.08 11.41 13.77
C PHE A 287 -5.78 10.66 13.49
N CYS A 288 -4.90 11.27 12.69
CA CYS A 288 -3.58 10.72 12.38
C CYS A 288 -2.63 10.89 13.58
N PHE A 289 -2.03 9.78 14.01
CA PHE A 289 -0.95 9.71 14.98
C PHE A 289 0.30 9.13 14.32
N LYS A 290 1.39 9.89 14.33
CA LYS A 290 2.68 9.48 13.78
C LYS A 290 3.56 8.89 14.87
N TYR A 291 3.93 7.63 14.73
CA TYR A 291 4.88 6.95 15.60
C TYR A 291 6.13 6.55 14.81
N ASP A 292 7.22 7.29 15.01
CA ASP A 292 8.48 7.13 14.28
C ASP A 292 8.28 7.24 12.76
N ASP A 293 8.17 6.11 12.03
CA ASP A 293 7.93 6.02 10.59
C ASP A 293 6.54 5.44 10.23
N ASP A 294 5.74 5.03 11.23
CA ASP A 294 4.41 4.45 11.04
C ASP A 294 3.30 5.48 11.34
N GLU A 295 2.35 5.61 10.41
CA GLU A 295 1.13 6.41 10.59
C GLU A 295 -0.03 5.51 11.02
N SER A 296 -0.62 5.81 12.18
CA SER A 296 -1.84 5.18 12.67
C SER A 296 -2.99 6.17 12.62
N ILE A 297 -4.16 5.71 12.17
CA ILE A 297 -5.38 6.52 12.13
C ILE A 297 -6.31 5.98 13.19
N PHE A 298 -6.80 6.88 14.04
CA PHE A 298 -7.85 6.59 15.00
C PHE A 298 -9.16 7.21 14.54
N GLU A 299 -10.25 6.44 14.59
CA GLU A 299 -11.57 6.88 14.14
C GLU A 299 -12.50 7.24 15.31
N ASP A 300 -12.50 6.40 16.36
CA ASP A 300 -13.33 6.54 17.55
C ASP A 300 -12.49 6.83 18.79
N ILE A 301 -12.63 8.03 19.37
CA ILE A 301 -11.93 8.40 20.60
C ILE A 301 -12.92 8.75 21.70
N SER A 302 -12.75 8.16 22.88
CA SER A 302 -13.47 8.51 24.11
C SER A 302 -12.50 9.14 25.11
N LEU A 303 -12.84 10.33 25.63
CA LEU A 303 -12.04 11.08 26.60
C LEU A 303 -12.85 11.33 27.88
N ILE A 304 -12.19 11.27 29.04
CA ILE A 304 -12.79 11.72 30.30
C ILE A 304 -12.43 13.19 30.54
N ILE A 305 -13.45 14.04 30.64
CA ILE A 305 -13.25 15.45 30.97
C ILE A 305 -13.55 15.68 32.46
N SER A 306 -12.48 15.82 33.24
CA SER A 306 -12.55 15.89 34.71
C SER A 306 -13.12 17.21 35.23
N LYS A 307 -13.00 18.32 34.50
CA LYS A 307 -13.50 19.66 34.90
C LYS A 307 -14.83 19.98 34.22
N GLU A 308 -15.82 20.44 34.99
CA GLU A 308 -17.14 20.82 34.46
C GLU A 308 -17.06 22.07 33.56
N GLU A 309 -16.18 23.03 33.87
CA GLU A 309 -16.00 24.25 33.07
C GLU A 309 -15.52 23.93 31.64
N ASP A 310 -14.60 22.99 31.51
CA ASP A 310 -14.09 22.54 30.20
C ASP A 310 -15.16 21.80 29.40
N LEU A 311 -16.01 21.01 30.07
CA LEU A 311 -17.16 20.34 29.44
C LEU A 311 -18.13 21.34 28.83
N ASP A 312 -18.52 22.37 29.58
CA ASP A 312 -19.46 23.40 29.10
C ASP A 312 -18.87 24.20 27.93
N TYR A 313 -17.58 24.54 28.01
CA TYR A 313 -16.85 25.20 26.92
C TYR A 313 -16.87 24.35 25.65
N LEU A 314 -16.45 23.08 25.74
CA LEU A 314 -16.38 22.16 24.60
C LEU A 314 -17.77 21.88 24.00
N TYR A 315 -18.79 21.69 24.84
CA TYR A 315 -20.16 21.49 24.39
C TYR A 315 -20.64 22.68 23.56
N LYS A 316 -20.42 23.90 24.06
CA LYS A 316 -20.79 25.12 23.34
C LYS A 316 -20.00 25.26 22.04
N TYR A 317 -18.68 25.10 22.09
CA TYR A 317 -17.81 25.20 20.93
C TYR A 317 -18.21 24.21 19.83
N PHE A 318 -18.40 22.93 20.16
CA PHE A 318 -18.74 21.91 19.18
C PHE A 318 -20.19 22.01 18.68
N SER A 319 -21.11 22.60 19.44
CA SER A 319 -22.48 22.84 18.99
C SER A 319 -22.61 24.04 18.05
N GLU A 320 -21.72 25.03 18.18
CA GLU A 320 -21.76 26.27 17.38
C GLU A 320 -20.85 26.23 16.13
N ARG A 321 -19.88 25.32 16.08
CA ARG A 321 -18.93 25.21 14.96
C ARG A 321 -19.56 24.63 13.70
N SER A 322 -19.00 25.02 12.56
CA SER A 322 -19.18 24.31 11.30
C SER A 322 -18.35 23.02 11.30
N SER A 323 -18.91 21.94 10.73
CA SER A 323 -18.20 20.68 10.46
C SER A 323 -18.12 20.43 8.96
N ILE A 324 -17.34 19.44 8.51
CA ILE A 324 -17.30 19.06 7.09
C ILE A 324 -18.72 18.73 6.58
N TYR A 325 -19.54 18.03 7.37
CA TYR A 325 -20.95 17.74 7.07
C TYR A 325 -21.86 18.96 6.94
N SER A 326 -21.43 20.14 7.44
CA SER A 326 -22.18 21.38 7.24
C SER A 326 -21.95 22.01 5.86
N VAL A 327 -20.92 21.55 5.14
CA VAL A 327 -20.48 22.12 3.86
C VAL A 327 -20.76 21.16 2.70
N VAL A 328 -20.72 19.84 2.95
CA VAL A 328 -20.94 18.81 1.94
C VAL A 328 -22.40 18.37 1.88
N PRO A 329 -22.87 17.79 0.76
CA PRO A 329 -24.24 17.29 0.65
C PRO A 329 -24.59 16.23 1.71
N GLU A 330 -25.85 16.21 2.16
CA GLU A 330 -26.33 15.23 3.13
C GLU A 330 -26.22 13.80 2.56
N GLY A 331 -25.72 12.87 3.37
CA GLY A 331 -25.49 11.48 2.96
C GLY A 331 -24.20 11.25 2.16
N SER A 332 -23.30 12.24 2.10
CA SER A 332 -21.98 12.05 1.47
C SER A 332 -21.09 11.10 2.28
N GLU A 333 -20.36 10.26 1.57
CA GLU A 333 -19.24 9.49 2.12
C GLU A 333 -17.99 10.37 2.10
N ILE A 334 -17.30 10.49 3.23
CA ILE A 334 -16.10 11.33 3.35
C ILE A 334 -14.88 10.42 3.36
N LEU A 335 -13.91 10.76 2.52
CA LEU A 335 -12.60 10.12 2.44
C LEU A 335 -11.53 11.16 2.77
N TYR A 336 -10.44 10.75 3.41
CA TYR A 336 -9.36 11.66 3.75
C TYR A 336 -8.11 11.36 2.91
N GLY A 337 -7.34 12.39 2.62
CA GLY A 337 -6.11 12.19 1.87
C GLY A 337 -5.33 13.46 1.64
N SER A 338 -4.20 13.32 0.96
CA SER A 338 -3.33 14.43 0.57
C SER A 338 -3.62 14.82 -0.88
N LEU A 339 -3.65 16.12 -1.17
CA LEU A 339 -3.82 16.66 -2.51
C LEU A 339 -2.53 17.33 -2.97
N THR A 340 -2.05 16.93 -4.15
CA THR A 340 -0.97 17.61 -4.87
C THR A 340 -1.38 17.93 -6.30
N GLY A 341 -1.31 19.20 -6.70
CA GLY A 341 -1.68 19.63 -8.05
C GLY A 341 -2.25 21.04 -8.10
N TYR A 342 -2.56 21.50 -9.32
CA TYR A 342 -3.19 22.79 -9.54
C TYR A 342 -4.71 22.64 -9.62
N ILE A 343 -5.41 23.41 -8.78
CA ILE A 343 -6.87 23.56 -8.82
C ILE A 343 -7.17 25.05 -8.90
N ASN A 344 -7.93 25.48 -9.93
CA ASN A 344 -8.31 26.88 -10.14
C ASN A 344 -7.12 27.86 -10.04
N ASP A 345 -5.99 27.52 -10.68
CA ASP A 345 -4.72 28.27 -10.66
C ASP A 345 -4.00 28.35 -9.31
N VAL A 346 -4.50 27.68 -8.26
CA VAL A 346 -3.83 27.57 -6.96
C VAL A 346 -3.11 26.23 -6.89
N PHE A 347 -1.83 26.27 -6.56
CA PHE A 347 -1.03 25.06 -6.37
C PHE A 347 -1.18 24.54 -4.95
N TYR A 348 -1.57 23.28 -4.82
CA TYR A 348 -1.61 22.53 -3.57
C TYR A 348 -0.48 21.51 -3.57
N SER A 349 0.24 21.40 -2.45
CA SER A 349 1.37 20.49 -2.28
C SER A 349 1.15 19.70 -0.99
N LYS A 350 0.88 18.40 -1.13
CA LYS A 350 0.55 17.46 -0.03
C LYS A 350 -0.39 18.08 1.01
N ARG A 351 -1.43 18.74 0.53
CA ARG A 351 -2.38 19.45 1.38
C ARG A 351 -3.44 18.47 1.85
N ASP A 352 -3.64 18.36 3.16
CA ASP A 352 -4.73 17.56 3.73
C ASP A 352 -6.08 18.04 3.20
N MET A 353 -6.84 17.13 2.61
CA MET A 353 -8.15 17.36 2.03
C MET A 353 -9.12 16.28 2.50
N ALA A 354 -10.39 16.65 2.57
CA ALA A 354 -11.50 15.72 2.65
C ALA A 354 -12.18 15.64 1.28
N PHE A 355 -12.42 14.42 0.80
CA PHE A 355 -13.05 14.12 -0.47
C PHE A 355 -14.43 13.55 -0.18
N ALA A 356 -15.47 14.36 -0.37
CA ALA A 356 -16.84 13.96 -0.12
C ALA A 356 -17.49 13.44 -1.41
N LYS A 357 -17.80 12.15 -1.44
CA LYS A 357 -18.50 11.48 -2.54
C LYS A 357 -20.01 11.54 -2.30
N THR A 358 -20.73 12.09 -3.28
CA THR A 358 -22.19 12.05 -3.34
C THR A 358 -22.61 11.54 -4.72
N ASN A 359 -23.10 10.30 -4.80
CA ASN A 359 -23.31 9.61 -6.09
C ASN A 359 -22.00 9.59 -6.92
N ASN A 360 -22.01 10.16 -8.12
CA ASN A 360 -20.85 10.23 -9.03
C ASN A 360 -20.05 11.54 -8.90
N LEU A 361 -20.38 12.41 -7.94
CA LEU A 361 -19.67 13.66 -7.71
C LEU A 361 -18.74 13.55 -6.50
N ILE A 362 -17.48 13.96 -6.66
CA ILE A 362 -16.51 14.11 -5.57
C ILE A 362 -16.28 15.60 -5.33
N SER A 363 -16.53 16.06 -4.11
CA SER A 363 -16.25 17.42 -3.65
C SER A 363 -14.95 17.45 -2.86
N PHE A 364 -14.06 18.36 -3.21
CA PHE A 364 -12.75 18.53 -2.58
C PHE A 364 -12.90 19.62 -1.54
N VAL A 365 -12.69 19.28 -0.27
CA VAL A 365 -12.87 20.17 0.87
C VAL A 365 -11.52 20.40 1.53
N ASP A 366 -11.08 21.65 1.58
CA ASP A 366 -9.90 22.03 2.37
C ASP A 366 -10.28 22.01 3.85
N ILE A 367 -9.65 21.11 4.60
CA ILE A 367 -9.99 20.81 6.00
C ILE A 367 -9.76 22.03 6.90
N ASP A 368 -8.74 22.85 6.60
CA ASP A 368 -8.44 24.03 7.40
C ASP A 368 -9.48 25.14 7.22
N SER A 369 -9.94 25.34 5.98
CA SER A 369 -10.88 26.43 5.67
C SER A 369 -12.34 25.99 5.70
N LEU A 370 -12.61 24.69 5.77
CA LEU A 370 -13.93 24.06 5.65
C LEU A 370 -14.70 24.61 4.44
N LYS A 371 -14.02 24.67 3.30
CA LYS A 371 -14.61 25.14 2.03
C LYS A 371 -14.41 24.09 0.96
N ILE A 372 -15.47 23.85 0.19
CA ILE A 372 -15.35 23.14 -1.07
C ILE A 372 -14.53 24.02 -2.02
N ILE A 373 -13.35 23.55 -2.39
CA ILE A 373 -12.45 24.23 -3.31
C ILE A 373 -12.71 23.81 -4.77
N PHE A 374 -13.25 22.61 -4.97
CA PHE A 374 -13.48 22.03 -6.29
C PHE A 374 -14.50 20.89 -6.23
N TYR A 375 -15.13 20.59 -7.36
CA TYR A 375 -15.99 19.42 -7.53
C TYR A 375 -15.65 18.75 -8.85
N VAL A 376 -15.78 17.43 -8.89
CA VAL A 376 -15.48 16.64 -10.07
C VAL A 376 -16.51 15.54 -10.26
N ASP A 377 -16.91 15.32 -11.50
CA ASP A 377 -17.78 14.22 -11.89
C ASP A 377 -16.91 13.04 -12.35
N ILE A 378 -17.02 11.92 -11.63
CA ILE A 378 -16.23 10.70 -11.88
C ILE A 378 -16.46 10.19 -13.31
N ASP A 379 -17.68 10.35 -13.85
CA ASP A 379 -18.04 9.82 -15.18
C ASP A 379 -17.36 10.57 -16.33
N VAL A 380 -16.89 11.80 -16.08
CA VAL A 380 -16.38 12.71 -17.12
C VAL A 380 -14.86 12.86 -17.05
N ILE A 381 -14.24 12.54 -15.91
CA ILE A 381 -12.79 12.63 -15.77
C ILE A 381 -12.07 11.43 -16.33
N LYS A 382 -10.82 11.67 -16.69
CA LYS A 382 -9.83 10.61 -16.85
C LYS A 382 -9.12 10.39 -15.53
N TYR A 383 -8.88 9.14 -15.18
CA TYR A 383 -8.17 8.79 -13.96
C TYR A 383 -7.28 7.56 -14.15
N TYR A 384 -6.28 7.46 -13.28
CA TYR A 384 -5.40 6.32 -13.13
C TYR A 384 -5.16 6.06 -11.64
N CYS A 385 -5.37 4.82 -11.22
CA CYS A 385 -5.20 4.35 -9.87
C CYS A 385 -3.97 3.43 -9.82
N GLU A 386 -3.10 3.68 -8.84
CA GLU A 386 -2.01 2.79 -8.47
C GLU A 386 -1.94 2.71 -6.95
N ASP A 387 -2.23 1.54 -6.39
CA ASP A 387 -2.33 1.32 -4.95
C ASP A 387 -3.27 2.35 -4.28
N ASN A 388 -2.75 3.22 -3.42
CA ASN A 388 -3.51 4.28 -2.74
C ASN A 388 -3.43 5.66 -3.45
N ASN A 389 -2.80 5.72 -4.63
CA ASN A 389 -2.62 6.94 -5.38
C ASN A 389 -3.65 7.02 -6.51
N LEU A 390 -4.41 8.11 -6.55
CA LEU A 390 -5.36 8.44 -7.60
C LEU A 390 -4.89 9.66 -8.37
N PHE A 391 -4.52 9.45 -9.62
CA PHE A 391 -4.30 10.52 -10.59
C PHE A 391 -5.62 10.88 -11.26
N ILE A 392 -6.00 12.15 -11.21
CA ILE A 392 -7.17 12.71 -11.90
C ILE A 392 -6.69 13.72 -12.93
N PHE A 393 -7.28 13.69 -14.12
CA PHE A 393 -6.99 14.64 -15.19
C PHE A 393 -8.26 15.39 -15.54
N PHE A 394 -8.26 16.68 -15.22
CA PHE A 394 -9.37 17.60 -15.48
C PHE A 394 -8.87 18.78 -16.32
N ASP A 395 -9.48 19.01 -17.49
CA ASP A 395 -9.05 20.04 -18.46
C ASP A 395 -7.53 19.99 -18.76
N GLU A 396 -6.97 18.79 -18.88
CA GLU A 396 -5.52 18.51 -19.03
C GLU A 396 -4.62 18.89 -17.83
N ASN A 397 -5.18 19.38 -16.71
CA ASN A 397 -4.42 19.57 -15.48
C ASN A 397 -4.38 18.26 -14.69
N PRO A 398 -3.18 17.73 -14.40
CA PRO A 398 -3.03 16.54 -13.58
C PRO A 398 -3.10 16.88 -12.09
N ILE A 399 -3.82 16.07 -11.34
CA ILE A 399 -3.98 16.14 -9.90
C ILE A 399 -3.66 14.76 -9.33
N LEU A 400 -2.88 14.72 -8.26
CA LEU A 400 -2.59 13.52 -7.49
C LEU A 400 -3.30 13.61 -6.15
N ILE A 401 -4.02 12.54 -5.82
CA ILE A 401 -4.61 12.33 -4.50
C ILE A 401 -3.99 11.08 -3.91
N GLU A 402 -3.47 11.20 -2.69
CA GLU A 402 -2.93 10.08 -1.92
C GLU A 402 -3.89 9.77 -0.78
N PHE A 403 -4.53 8.62 -0.82
CA PHE A 403 -5.46 8.15 0.20
C PHE A 403 -4.75 7.24 1.21
N ASN A 404 -5.41 6.94 2.33
CA ASN A 404 -4.95 5.90 3.22
C ASN A 404 -5.38 4.51 2.70
N GLU A 405 -4.70 3.46 3.18
CA GLU A 405 -5.01 2.07 2.79
C GLU A 405 -6.51 1.77 3.02
N LYS A 406 -7.21 1.34 1.95
CA LYS A 406 -8.65 0.99 1.83
C LYS A 406 -9.61 2.10 1.43
N GLU A 407 -9.24 3.38 1.50
CA GLU A 407 -10.17 4.48 1.17
C GLU A 407 -10.46 4.56 -0.34
N ILE A 408 -9.51 4.22 -1.20
CA ILE A 408 -9.74 4.20 -2.66
C ILE A 408 -10.85 3.23 -3.06
N GLU A 409 -10.99 2.09 -2.37
CA GLU A 409 -12.03 1.10 -2.69
C GLU A 409 -13.44 1.70 -2.52
N MET A 410 -13.61 2.67 -1.62
CA MET A 410 -14.87 3.35 -1.36
C MET A 410 -15.28 4.31 -2.49
N LEU A 411 -14.36 4.70 -3.38
CA LEU A 411 -14.69 5.50 -4.56
C LEU A 411 -15.48 4.70 -5.62
N GLU A 412 -15.58 3.37 -5.49
CA GLU A 412 -16.31 2.48 -6.40
C GLU A 412 -15.91 2.66 -7.88
N LEU A 413 -14.61 2.89 -8.14
CA LEU A 413 -14.09 3.03 -9.50
C LEU A 413 -14.21 1.69 -10.26
N ASN A 414 -14.68 1.75 -11.51
CA ASN A 414 -14.98 0.55 -12.31
C ASN A 414 -13.74 -0.26 -12.76
N SER A 415 -12.56 0.35 -12.69
CA SER A 415 -11.27 -0.20 -13.13
C SER A 415 -10.12 0.64 -12.59
N ASP A 416 -8.91 0.10 -12.58
CA ASP A 416 -7.67 0.82 -12.18
C ASP A 416 -7.38 2.03 -13.09
N SER A 417 -7.99 2.11 -14.27
CA SER A 417 -7.82 3.21 -15.21
C SER A 417 -8.99 3.25 -16.18
N ASN A 418 -9.42 4.45 -16.56
CA ASN A 418 -10.30 4.68 -17.71
C ASN A 418 -9.59 5.39 -18.88
N ILE A 419 -8.27 5.55 -18.77
CA ILE A 419 -7.42 6.12 -19.82
C ILE A 419 -7.12 5.01 -20.83
N GLU A 420 -7.48 5.23 -22.09
CA GLU A 420 -6.99 4.42 -23.21
C GLU A 420 -5.46 4.56 -23.30
N ASP A 421 -4.75 3.42 -23.29
CA ASP A 421 -3.28 3.30 -23.13
C ASP A 421 -2.44 4.21 -24.04
N ASP A 422 -2.99 4.68 -25.16
CA ASP A 422 -2.27 5.45 -26.19
C ASP A 422 -2.53 6.97 -26.15
N LYS A 423 -3.46 7.47 -25.31
CA LYS A 423 -3.96 8.86 -25.43
C LYS A 423 -3.45 9.86 -24.40
N LEU A 424 -2.97 9.42 -23.24
CA LEU A 424 -2.51 10.33 -22.20
C LEU A 424 -1.16 9.88 -21.64
N SER A 425 -0.18 10.75 -21.79
CA SER A 425 1.19 10.57 -21.29
C SER A 425 1.36 11.40 -20.03
N PHE A 426 1.63 10.75 -18.90
CA PHE A 426 1.70 11.43 -17.61
C PHE A 426 2.73 10.78 -16.67
N GLY A 427 2.98 11.47 -15.57
CA GLY A 427 3.94 11.10 -14.54
C GLY A 427 3.95 12.12 -13.41
N TYR A 428 5.05 12.17 -12.67
CA TYR A 428 5.30 13.19 -11.65
C TYR A 428 6.78 13.53 -11.58
N THR A 429 7.10 14.68 -10.99
CA THR A 429 8.49 15.12 -10.74
C THR A 429 9.05 14.50 -9.46
N ASN A 430 10.34 14.73 -9.15
CA ASN A 430 10.95 14.34 -7.87
C ASN A 430 10.32 14.98 -6.63
N GLU A 431 9.59 16.08 -6.80
CA GLU A 431 8.81 16.71 -5.74
C GLU A 431 7.37 16.15 -5.68
N GLU A 432 7.11 15.03 -6.37
CA GLU A 432 5.80 14.38 -6.51
C GLU A 432 4.71 15.27 -7.16
N HIS A 433 5.13 16.36 -7.79
CA HIS A 433 4.23 17.20 -8.56
C HIS A 433 3.77 16.48 -9.83
N PRO A 434 2.47 16.23 -10.02
CA PRO A 434 1.98 15.47 -11.16
C PRO A 434 2.11 16.29 -12.46
N VAL A 435 2.39 15.60 -13.57
CA VAL A 435 2.64 16.20 -14.88
C VAL A 435 1.98 15.39 -15.99
N VAL A 436 1.42 16.09 -16.98
CA VAL A 436 1.11 15.53 -18.30
C VAL A 436 2.25 15.94 -19.24
N TYR A 437 2.63 15.09 -20.18
CA TYR A 437 3.66 15.46 -21.14
C TYR A 437 3.26 15.14 -22.58
N ASP A 438 3.69 16.02 -23.48
CA ASP A 438 3.48 15.92 -24.91
C ASP A 438 4.83 15.90 -25.62
N ILE A 439 4.96 15.02 -26.62
CA ILE A 439 6.13 14.94 -27.49
C ILE A 439 5.79 15.67 -28.79
N THR A 440 6.44 16.80 -29.03
CA THR A 440 6.23 17.62 -30.22
C THR A 440 7.42 17.51 -31.18
N HIS A 441 7.26 18.05 -32.40
CA HIS A 441 8.38 18.17 -33.32
C HIS A 441 9.53 19.02 -32.76
N ASP A 442 9.25 19.98 -31.88
CA ASP A 442 10.26 20.89 -31.35
C ASP A 442 10.98 20.40 -30.10
N GLY A 443 10.32 19.54 -29.31
CA GLY A 443 10.82 19.13 -28.01
C GLY A 443 9.76 18.40 -27.20
N ILE A 444 10.08 18.18 -25.93
CA ILE A 444 9.16 17.61 -24.94
C ILE A 444 8.57 18.75 -24.12
N ILE A 445 7.27 18.72 -23.89
CA ILE A 445 6.55 19.70 -23.09
C ILE A 445 5.94 18.97 -21.91
N PHE A 446 6.40 19.26 -20.69
CA PHE A 446 5.77 18.81 -19.45
C PHE A 446 4.88 19.94 -18.91
N LYS A 447 3.60 19.65 -18.73
CA LYS A 447 2.58 20.58 -18.21
C LYS A 447 2.20 20.13 -16.80
N LYS A 448 2.46 20.98 -15.80
CA LYS A 448 1.89 20.87 -14.44
C LYS A 448 0.54 21.59 -14.38
N SER A 449 0.42 22.68 -15.13
CA SER A 449 -0.83 23.42 -15.34
C SER A 449 -0.77 24.20 -16.65
N SER A 450 -1.86 24.89 -16.98
CA SER A 450 -1.88 25.83 -18.11
C SER A 450 -0.82 26.96 -18.02
N LYS A 451 -0.29 27.25 -16.82
CA LYS A 451 0.69 28.33 -16.57
C LYS A 451 2.09 27.82 -16.22
N ASP A 452 2.21 26.58 -15.79
CA ASP A 452 3.46 25.97 -15.36
C ASP A 452 3.85 24.85 -16.34
N ILE A 453 4.73 25.23 -17.27
CA ILE A 453 5.13 24.42 -18.43
C ILE A 453 6.65 24.37 -18.50
N ILE A 454 7.21 23.16 -18.44
CA ILE A 454 8.63 22.91 -18.68
C ILE A 454 8.75 22.46 -20.14
N LYS A 455 9.39 23.30 -20.97
CA LYS A 455 9.69 22.96 -22.36
C LYS A 455 11.17 22.64 -22.50
N ILE A 456 11.47 21.46 -23.04
CA ILE A 456 12.84 21.01 -23.32
C ILE A 456 12.97 20.83 -24.83
N GLU A 457 13.80 21.63 -25.48
CA GLU A 457 13.97 21.56 -26.93
C GLU A 457 14.83 20.37 -27.36
N ASN A 458 14.49 19.74 -28.50
CA ASN A 458 15.19 18.57 -29.03
C ASN A 458 16.70 18.83 -29.30
N ASN A 459 17.08 20.08 -29.57
CA ASN A 459 18.46 20.50 -29.81
C ASN A 459 19.28 20.62 -28.50
N GLU A 460 18.64 20.76 -27.34
CA GLU A 460 19.26 20.89 -26.02
C GLU A 460 19.50 19.52 -25.39
N ILE A 461 18.68 18.52 -25.73
CA ILE A 461 18.79 17.16 -25.19
C ILE A 461 20.08 16.50 -25.67
N LYS A 462 20.87 16.03 -24.71
CA LYS A 462 22.08 15.22 -24.92
C LYS A 462 21.72 13.74 -24.87
N ASP A 463 21.02 13.32 -23.82
CA ASP A 463 20.56 11.94 -23.69
C ASP A 463 19.31 11.80 -22.80
N ILE A 464 18.60 10.68 -22.92
CA ILE A 464 17.49 10.28 -22.05
C ILE A 464 17.74 8.84 -21.61
N TYR A 465 17.85 8.61 -20.30
CA TYR A 465 18.15 7.29 -19.74
C TYR A 465 17.32 7.01 -18.49
N VAL A 466 17.20 5.73 -18.14
CA VAL A 466 16.49 5.27 -16.95
C VAL A 466 17.42 5.32 -15.74
N LYS A 467 16.99 6.00 -14.68
CA LYS A 467 17.73 6.10 -13.40
C LYS A 467 17.35 4.97 -12.44
N GLU A 468 16.07 4.64 -12.33
CA GLU A 468 15.55 3.63 -11.40
C GLU A 468 14.26 2.98 -11.90
N ILE A 469 14.09 1.69 -11.65
CA ILE A 469 12.86 0.94 -11.93
C ILE A 469 12.36 0.35 -10.62
N PHE A 470 11.14 0.71 -10.22
CA PHE A 470 10.53 0.25 -8.98
C PHE A 470 9.80 -1.09 -9.23
N ASN A 471 10.07 -2.11 -8.40
CA ASN A 471 9.45 -3.44 -8.58
C ASN A 471 7.94 -3.43 -8.28
N ASN A 472 7.48 -2.50 -7.43
CA ASN A 472 6.10 -2.42 -6.97
C ASN A 472 5.36 -1.21 -7.55
N SER A 473 5.89 -0.55 -8.59
CA SER A 473 5.21 0.59 -9.23
C SER A 473 5.29 0.48 -10.75
N ASN A 474 4.26 1.00 -11.40
CA ASN A 474 4.15 1.17 -12.83
C ASN A 474 4.88 2.43 -13.32
N PHE A 475 5.59 3.16 -12.45
CA PHE A 475 6.44 4.28 -12.83
C PHE A 475 7.93 3.91 -12.82
N THR A 476 8.68 4.57 -13.69
CA THR A 476 10.14 4.47 -13.82
C THR A 476 10.72 5.89 -13.70
N ASP A 477 11.77 6.04 -12.89
CA ASP A 477 12.55 7.29 -12.85
C ASP A 477 13.42 7.39 -14.12
N ILE A 478 13.20 8.45 -14.88
CA ILE A 478 13.97 8.80 -16.06
C ILE A 478 14.73 10.10 -15.84
N CYS A 479 15.89 10.19 -16.48
CA CYS A 479 16.68 11.40 -16.55
C CYS A 479 16.76 11.92 -17.99
N ILE A 480 16.42 13.19 -18.18
CA ILE A 480 16.69 13.94 -19.41
C ILE A 480 17.93 14.80 -19.14
N GLN A 481 19.06 14.40 -19.73
CA GLN A 481 20.32 15.14 -19.66
C GLN A 481 20.42 16.12 -20.83
N LEU A 482 20.72 17.38 -20.52
CA LEU A 482 20.97 18.42 -21.52
C LEU A 482 22.45 18.49 -21.91
N LYS A 483 22.74 19.19 -23.02
CA LYS A 483 24.11 19.39 -23.54
C LYS A 483 24.99 20.25 -22.65
N ASP A 484 24.40 21.05 -21.77
CA ASP A 484 25.09 21.82 -20.73
C ASP A 484 25.21 21.03 -19.41
N ASP A 485 24.97 19.73 -19.46
CA ASP A 485 25.01 18.77 -18.35
C ASP A 485 23.99 19.03 -17.22
N ARG A 486 22.99 19.91 -17.42
CA ARG A 486 21.80 19.96 -16.55
C ARG A 486 20.96 18.69 -16.72
N GLU A 487 20.34 18.26 -15.63
CA GLU A 487 19.49 17.06 -15.59
C GLU A 487 18.08 17.39 -15.09
N TYR A 488 17.08 16.81 -15.75
CA TYR A 488 15.70 16.78 -15.26
C TYR A 488 15.30 15.34 -14.99
N SER A 489 14.74 15.08 -13.80
CA SER A 489 14.23 13.77 -13.40
C SER A 489 12.71 13.77 -13.35
N PHE A 490 12.11 12.68 -13.85
CA PHE A 490 10.67 12.46 -13.89
C PHE A 490 10.35 10.98 -13.67
N TYR A 491 9.28 10.71 -12.94
CA TYR A 491 8.70 9.39 -12.78
C TYR A 491 7.59 9.26 -13.82
N LEU A 492 7.84 8.48 -14.87
CA LEU A 492 6.88 8.29 -15.96
C LEU A 492 6.35 6.87 -15.97
N LEU A 493 5.15 6.69 -16.49
CA LEU A 493 4.61 5.37 -16.73
C LEU A 493 5.61 4.53 -17.54
N ASN A 494 5.91 3.37 -16.98
CA ASN A 494 6.71 2.29 -17.54
C ASN A 494 6.50 2.17 -19.06
N LYS A 495 5.25 2.14 -19.51
CA LYS A 495 4.89 1.87 -20.92
C LYS A 495 5.23 2.99 -21.89
N SER A 496 5.45 4.19 -21.37
CA SER A 496 5.61 5.39 -22.19
C SER A 496 7.08 5.82 -22.33
N VAL A 497 8.00 5.24 -21.55
CA VAL A 497 9.43 5.57 -21.55
C VAL A 497 10.10 5.28 -22.91
N SER A 498 9.86 4.11 -23.50
CA SER A 498 10.45 3.74 -24.78
C SER A 498 9.97 4.66 -25.91
N GLN A 499 8.68 5.01 -25.91
CA GLN A 499 8.09 5.93 -26.87
C GLN A 499 8.66 7.34 -26.72
N LEU A 500 8.86 7.81 -25.48
CA LEU A 500 9.50 9.10 -25.22
C LEU A 500 10.87 9.19 -25.84
N ILE A 501 11.75 8.22 -25.57
CA ILE A 501 13.12 8.20 -26.11
C ILE A 501 13.09 8.16 -27.64
N ARG A 502 12.24 7.28 -28.21
CA ARG A 502 12.12 7.07 -29.65
C ARG A 502 11.65 8.31 -30.39
N GLU A 503 10.52 8.88 -29.99
CA GLU A 503 9.90 10.01 -30.71
C GLU A 503 10.72 11.29 -30.53
N THR A 504 11.31 11.52 -29.35
CA THR A 504 12.23 12.66 -29.12
C THR A 504 13.43 12.57 -30.05
N TYR A 505 14.09 11.40 -30.13
CA TYR A 505 15.21 11.19 -31.04
C TYR A 505 14.79 11.34 -32.51
N LYS A 506 13.69 10.70 -32.91
CA LYS A 506 13.14 10.78 -34.28
C LYS A 506 12.90 12.22 -34.70
N ASN A 507 12.19 13.00 -33.89
CA ASN A 507 11.89 14.40 -34.15
C ASN A 507 13.16 15.26 -34.27
N SER A 508 14.18 14.99 -33.44
CA SER A 508 15.48 15.66 -33.56
C SER A 508 16.17 15.42 -34.91
N LYS A 509 16.03 14.21 -35.49
CA LYS A 509 16.64 13.82 -36.76
C LYS A 509 15.83 14.24 -37.97
N LEU A 510 14.50 14.26 -37.88
CA LEU A 510 13.64 14.76 -38.93
C LEU A 510 13.93 16.23 -39.26
N LYS A 511 14.27 17.06 -38.26
CA LYS A 511 14.72 18.44 -38.47
C LYS A 511 15.99 18.56 -39.32
N MET A 512 16.82 17.52 -39.35
CA MET A 512 18.07 17.46 -40.12
C MET A 512 17.91 16.70 -41.45
N CYS A 513 16.68 16.29 -41.81
CA CYS A 513 16.43 15.42 -42.97
C CYS A 513 16.85 16.06 -44.30
N ASP A 514 16.73 17.38 -44.41
CA ASP A 514 17.10 18.14 -45.61
C ASP A 514 18.62 18.17 -45.81
N ASP A 515 19.39 18.25 -44.71
CA ASP A 515 20.86 18.32 -44.72
C ASP A 515 21.53 16.95 -44.86
N LEU A 516 20.81 15.86 -44.59
CA LEU A 516 21.31 14.49 -44.62
C LEU A 516 20.97 13.80 -45.94
N ASN A 517 21.91 13.07 -46.53
CA ASN A 517 21.63 12.20 -47.68
C ASN A 517 21.42 10.74 -47.24
N VAL A 518 20.77 9.94 -48.10
CA VAL A 518 20.50 8.52 -47.81
C VAL A 518 21.78 7.74 -47.58
N LYS A 519 22.90 8.07 -48.24
CA LYS A 519 24.18 7.40 -47.97
C LYS A 519 24.66 7.60 -46.53
N GLN A 520 24.56 8.81 -45.98
CA GLN A 520 24.91 9.11 -44.59
C GLN A 520 23.98 8.39 -43.61
N LEU A 521 22.67 8.42 -43.86
CA LEU A 521 21.68 7.73 -43.03
C LEU A 521 21.88 6.21 -43.07
N PHE A 522 22.09 5.64 -44.25
CA PHE A 522 22.41 4.23 -44.41
C PHE A 522 23.68 3.85 -43.63
N THR A 523 24.75 4.64 -43.74
CA THR A 523 25.97 4.42 -42.94
C THR A 523 25.68 4.46 -41.44
N SER A 524 24.87 5.42 -40.97
CA SER A 524 24.46 5.49 -39.57
C SER A 524 23.65 4.25 -39.14
N TRP A 525 22.66 3.84 -39.95
CA TRP A 525 21.85 2.65 -39.70
C TRP A 525 22.70 1.40 -39.62
N THR A 526 23.61 1.17 -40.58
CA THR A 526 24.50 -0.01 -40.58
C THR A 526 25.38 -0.08 -39.35
N ARG A 527 25.92 1.05 -38.88
CA ARG A 527 26.66 1.12 -37.62
C ARG A 527 25.80 0.73 -36.42
N GLN A 528 24.55 1.20 -36.36
CA GLN A 528 23.64 0.84 -35.27
C GLN A 528 23.22 -0.63 -35.30
N VAL A 529 23.02 -1.21 -36.49
CA VAL A 529 22.77 -2.64 -36.62
C VAL A 529 23.98 -3.46 -36.15
N ASN A 530 25.20 -2.97 -36.42
CA ASN A 530 26.42 -3.57 -35.90
C ASN A 530 26.51 -3.50 -34.37
N ASP A 531 26.21 -2.34 -33.78
CA ASP A 531 26.14 -2.17 -32.33
C ASP A 531 25.20 -3.20 -31.68
N VAL A 532 24.00 -3.36 -32.24
CA VAL A 532 22.99 -4.30 -31.74
C VAL A 532 23.42 -5.75 -31.94
N LEU A 533 24.01 -6.10 -33.08
CA LEU A 533 24.55 -7.44 -33.30
C LEU A 533 25.64 -7.75 -32.28
N ASN A 534 26.59 -6.83 -32.05
CA ASN A 534 27.66 -7.01 -31.09
C ASN A 534 27.15 -7.14 -29.66
N PHE A 535 26.15 -6.34 -29.27
CA PHE A 535 25.48 -6.49 -27.98
C PHE A 535 24.92 -7.92 -27.83
N TYR A 536 24.21 -8.42 -28.82
CA TYR A 536 23.65 -9.78 -28.78
C TYR A 536 24.69 -10.89 -29.01
N TYR A 537 25.84 -10.63 -29.63
CA TYR A 537 26.86 -11.65 -29.83
C TYR A 537 27.83 -11.73 -28.65
N PHE A 538 28.05 -10.63 -27.92
CA PHE A 538 29.13 -10.55 -26.93
C PHE A 538 28.70 -9.94 -25.58
N GLY A 539 27.57 -9.24 -25.51
CA GLY A 539 27.17 -8.49 -24.31
C GLY A 539 27.09 -9.35 -23.05
N SER A 540 26.58 -10.58 -23.14
CA SER A 540 26.48 -11.47 -21.98
C SER A 540 27.86 -11.81 -21.39
N LEU A 541 28.88 -12.00 -22.24
CA LEU A 541 30.26 -12.25 -21.82
C LEU A 541 30.90 -11.04 -21.14
N PHE A 542 30.65 -9.84 -21.64
CA PHE A 542 31.17 -8.61 -21.02
C PHE A 542 30.52 -8.34 -19.67
N CYS A 543 29.21 -8.55 -19.54
CA CYS A 543 28.53 -8.50 -18.25
C CYS A 543 29.14 -9.55 -17.29
N LEU A 544 29.34 -10.79 -17.75
CA LEU A 544 29.91 -11.86 -16.93
C LEU A 544 31.32 -11.50 -16.46
N LYS A 545 32.11 -10.89 -17.34
CA LYS A 545 33.44 -10.36 -17.01
C LYS A 545 33.39 -9.26 -15.95
N GLU A 546 32.48 -8.28 -16.08
CA GLU A 546 32.32 -7.23 -15.07
C GLU A 546 31.99 -7.80 -13.68
N ASP A 547 31.12 -8.81 -13.60
CA ASP A 547 30.71 -9.38 -12.32
C ASP A 547 31.78 -10.28 -11.70
N ILE A 548 32.52 -11.05 -12.51
CA ILE A 548 33.70 -11.77 -12.04
C ILE A 548 34.76 -10.78 -11.53
N ASP A 549 35.03 -9.69 -12.25
CA ASP A 549 36.00 -8.68 -11.83
C ASP A 549 35.59 -7.96 -10.54
N LYS A 550 34.29 -7.79 -10.29
CA LYS A 550 33.78 -7.24 -9.01
C LYS A 550 34.11 -8.13 -7.81
N LEU A 551 34.15 -9.46 -7.97
CA LEU A 551 34.53 -10.37 -6.88
C LEU A 551 35.99 -10.12 -6.44
N PHE A 552 36.85 -9.71 -7.37
CA PHE A 552 38.27 -9.40 -7.11
C PHE A 552 38.52 -7.95 -6.64
N LYS A 553 37.49 -7.13 -6.46
CA LYS A 553 37.66 -5.70 -6.17
C LYS A 553 38.34 -5.52 -4.81
N ASN A 554 39.60 -5.08 -4.84
CA ASN A 554 40.51 -4.90 -3.70
C ASN A 554 40.96 -6.19 -2.99
N LYS A 555 40.85 -7.36 -3.63
CA LYS A 555 41.29 -8.65 -3.08
C LYS A 555 42.15 -9.42 -4.08
N ASN A 556 43.22 -10.05 -3.59
CA ASN A 556 44.05 -10.95 -4.40
C ASN A 556 43.52 -12.40 -4.40
N TYR A 557 42.64 -12.73 -3.46
CA TYR A 557 42.07 -14.07 -3.28
C TYR A 557 40.60 -13.97 -2.92
N LEU A 558 39.80 -14.86 -3.51
CA LEU A 558 38.39 -15.06 -3.22
C LEU A 558 38.20 -16.08 -2.09
N SER A 559 37.15 -15.91 -1.28
CA SER A 559 36.69 -16.94 -0.33
C SER A 559 36.08 -18.14 -1.05
N ASP A 560 35.90 -19.27 -0.36
CA ASP A 560 35.32 -20.47 -0.97
C ASP A 560 33.86 -20.26 -1.43
N GLU A 561 33.09 -19.43 -0.71
CA GLU A 561 31.76 -18.98 -1.16
C GLU A 561 31.83 -18.11 -2.42
N GLU A 562 32.79 -17.18 -2.50
CA GLU A 562 33.01 -16.32 -3.66
C GLU A 562 33.49 -17.13 -4.88
N LEU A 563 34.34 -18.14 -4.68
CA LEU A 563 34.80 -19.07 -5.71
C LEU A 563 33.67 -19.96 -6.24
N THR A 564 32.84 -20.45 -5.34
CA THR A 564 31.63 -21.21 -5.68
C THR A 564 30.66 -20.33 -6.47
N SER A 565 30.46 -19.09 -6.05
CA SER A 565 29.65 -18.11 -6.78
C SER A 565 30.20 -17.84 -8.19
N ALA A 566 31.52 -17.60 -8.31
CA ALA A 566 32.20 -17.40 -9.59
C ALA A 566 32.06 -18.62 -10.52
N ALA A 567 32.23 -19.84 -10.00
CA ALA A 567 32.06 -21.08 -10.74
C ALA A 567 30.62 -21.22 -11.28
N ASN A 568 29.61 -20.91 -10.47
CA ASN A 568 28.21 -20.93 -10.88
C ASN A 568 27.91 -19.84 -11.94
N MET A 569 28.40 -18.60 -11.75
CA MET A 569 28.27 -17.52 -12.74
C MET A 569 28.87 -17.91 -14.09
N LEU A 570 30.10 -18.44 -14.10
CA LEU A 570 30.78 -18.87 -15.32
C LEU A 570 30.05 -20.02 -16.00
N TYR A 571 29.63 -21.04 -15.25
CA TYR A 571 28.93 -22.20 -15.81
C TYR A 571 27.64 -21.78 -16.52
N TYR A 572 26.75 -21.06 -15.83
CA TYR A 572 25.47 -20.65 -16.39
C TYR A 572 25.62 -19.57 -17.47
N GLY A 573 26.54 -18.61 -17.29
CA GLY A 573 26.80 -17.56 -18.27
C GLY A 573 27.35 -18.12 -19.59
N VAL A 574 28.29 -19.08 -19.53
CA VAL A 574 28.83 -19.73 -20.73
C VAL A 574 27.78 -20.54 -21.47
N GLN A 575 26.98 -21.34 -20.76
CA GLN A 575 25.90 -22.12 -21.37
C GLN A 575 24.90 -21.22 -22.11
N GLU A 576 24.48 -20.13 -21.47
CA GLU A 576 23.56 -19.16 -22.06
C GLU A 576 24.14 -18.50 -23.31
N GLN A 577 25.40 -18.06 -23.24
CA GLN A 577 26.10 -17.47 -24.38
C GLN A 577 26.18 -18.43 -25.57
N LYS A 578 26.51 -19.71 -25.34
CA LYS A 578 26.61 -20.71 -26.42
C LYS A 578 25.27 -20.89 -27.14
N ARG A 579 24.16 -20.91 -26.39
CA ARG A 579 22.79 -20.97 -26.92
C ARG A 579 22.44 -19.71 -27.71
N GLN A 580 22.76 -18.53 -27.18
CA GLN A 580 22.51 -17.24 -27.84
C GLN A 580 23.20 -17.16 -29.20
N LEU A 581 24.47 -17.55 -29.29
CA LEU A 581 25.25 -17.49 -30.54
C LEU A 581 24.60 -18.28 -31.68
N GLU A 582 24.03 -19.45 -31.38
CA GLU A 582 23.31 -20.26 -32.38
C GLU A 582 22.03 -19.55 -32.85
N VAL A 583 21.24 -19.03 -31.90
CA VAL A 583 19.99 -18.35 -32.21
C VAL A 583 20.26 -17.10 -33.03
N ILE A 584 21.15 -16.21 -32.60
CA ILE A 584 21.44 -14.96 -33.31
C ILE A 584 22.06 -15.28 -34.68
N GLY A 585 23.02 -16.22 -34.74
CA GLY A 585 23.65 -16.63 -36.00
C GLY A 585 22.66 -17.18 -37.04
N VAL A 586 21.58 -17.85 -36.61
CA VAL A 586 20.53 -18.36 -37.50
C VAL A 586 19.53 -17.28 -37.91
N TYR A 587 19.00 -16.53 -36.95
CA TYR A 587 17.80 -15.71 -37.15
C TYR A 587 18.09 -14.26 -37.54
N PHE A 588 19.16 -13.66 -37.05
CA PHE A 588 19.49 -12.26 -37.34
C PHE A 588 19.66 -12.00 -38.86
N PRO A 589 20.42 -12.82 -39.62
CA PRO A 589 20.55 -12.62 -41.06
C PRO A 589 19.23 -12.78 -41.81
N LYS A 590 18.37 -13.71 -41.38
CA LYS A 590 17.04 -13.94 -41.99
C LYS A 590 16.08 -12.80 -41.73
N MET A 591 16.14 -12.22 -40.52
CA MET A 591 15.35 -11.04 -40.17
C MET A 591 15.77 -9.84 -41.02
N LEU A 592 17.08 -9.55 -41.07
CA LEU A 592 17.60 -8.50 -41.93
C LEU A 592 17.24 -8.71 -43.42
N GLU A 593 17.32 -9.95 -43.91
CA GLU A 593 16.90 -10.29 -45.28
C GLU A 593 15.43 -9.95 -45.52
N ARG A 594 14.55 -10.35 -44.61
CA ARG A 594 13.10 -10.09 -44.70
C ARG A 594 12.82 -8.59 -44.71
N ASP A 595 13.43 -7.84 -43.82
CA ASP A 595 13.19 -6.40 -43.64
C ASP A 595 13.67 -5.60 -44.84
N GLU A 596 14.87 -5.91 -45.33
CA GLU A 596 15.41 -5.29 -46.53
C GLU A 596 14.63 -5.70 -47.78
N ALA A 597 14.20 -6.95 -47.89
CA ALA A 597 13.37 -7.40 -49.01
C ALA A 597 11.99 -6.71 -49.02
N MET A 598 11.35 -6.55 -47.86
CA MET A 598 10.08 -5.83 -47.72
C MET A 598 10.23 -4.37 -48.14
N LEU A 599 11.30 -3.71 -47.67
CA LEU A 599 11.57 -2.31 -48.01
C LEU A 599 11.86 -2.12 -49.49
N MET A 600 12.78 -2.91 -50.05
CA MET A 600 13.16 -2.78 -51.45
C MET A 600 11.97 -3.05 -52.36
N LYS A 601 11.11 -4.01 -52.00
CA LYS A 601 9.87 -4.30 -52.73
C LYS A 601 8.90 -3.11 -52.73
N LYS A 602 8.80 -2.37 -51.62
CA LYS A 602 8.01 -1.12 -51.54
C LYS A 602 8.48 -0.08 -52.57
N TYR A 603 9.78 -0.06 -52.87
CA TYR A 603 10.38 0.83 -53.87
C TYR A 603 10.62 0.16 -55.25
N GLY A 604 9.98 -0.98 -55.53
CA GLY A 604 10.04 -1.63 -56.85
C GLY A 604 11.36 -2.35 -57.16
N ALA A 605 12.22 -2.57 -56.17
CA ALA A 605 13.45 -3.34 -56.29
C ALA A 605 13.34 -4.70 -55.58
N ASN A 606 14.11 -5.70 -56.04
CA ASN A 606 14.26 -6.97 -55.33
C ASN A 606 15.70 -7.08 -54.82
N ILE A 607 15.85 -7.52 -53.58
CA ILE A 607 17.16 -7.74 -52.97
C ILE A 607 17.60 -9.20 -53.17
N ASP A 608 18.89 -9.39 -53.45
CA ASP A 608 19.49 -10.73 -53.51
C ASP A 608 19.64 -11.33 -52.10
N SER A 609 19.27 -12.60 -51.95
CA SER A 609 19.41 -13.39 -50.71
C SER A 609 20.83 -13.86 -50.43
N ILE A 610 21.70 -13.93 -51.46
CA ILE A 610 23.06 -14.49 -51.35
C ILE A 610 23.92 -13.78 -50.27
N PRO A 611 23.94 -12.44 -50.18
CA PRO A 611 24.70 -11.74 -49.14
C PRO A 611 24.27 -12.13 -47.71
N PHE A 612 22.96 -12.27 -47.46
CA PHE A 612 22.42 -12.64 -46.16
C PHE A 612 22.74 -14.10 -45.78
N LYS A 613 22.64 -15.02 -46.74
CA LYS A 613 23.08 -16.42 -46.55
C LYS A 613 24.58 -16.52 -46.27
N THR A 614 25.37 -15.62 -46.84
CA THR A 614 26.82 -15.56 -46.61
C THR A 614 27.11 -15.09 -45.19
N LEU A 615 26.46 -14.01 -44.75
CA LEU A 615 26.52 -13.55 -43.36
C LEU A 615 26.13 -14.67 -42.39
N GLN A 616 25.03 -15.38 -42.66
CA GLN A 616 24.58 -16.50 -41.82
C GLN A 616 25.65 -17.58 -41.65
N LYS A 617 26.30 -17.99 -42.74
CA LYS A 617 27.39 -18.98 -42.68
C LYS A 617 28.58 -18.46 -41.88
N GLN A 618 28.96 -17.21 -42.07
CA GLN A 618 30.07 -16.57 -41.35
C GLN A 618 29.76 -16.49 -39.85
N LEU A 619 28.59 -15.99 -39.48
CA LEU A 619 28.14 -15.88 -38.09
C LEU A 619 28.08 -17.24 -37.39
N LEU A 620 27.57 -18.28 -38.05
CA LEU A 620 27.57 -19.65 -37.50
C LEU A 620 28.98 -20.23 -37.36
N SER A 621 29.88 -19.93 -38.30
CA SER A 621 31.27 -20.36 -38.20
C SER A 621 31.98 -19.70 -37.03
N ILE A 622 31.80 -18.38 -36.86
CA ILE A 622 32.35 -17.62 -35.73
C ILE A 622 31.74 -18.12 -34.41
N ALA A 623 30.42 -18.33 -34.36
CA ALA A 623 29.73 -18.91 -33.21
C ALA A 623 30.36 -20.25 -32.79
N SER A 624 30.59 -21.16 -33.75
CA SER A 624 31.24 -22.45 -33.48
C SER A 624 32.65 -22.30 -32.90
N GLN A 625 33.42 -21.31 -33.37
CA GLN A 625 34.75 -21.01 -32.82
C GLN A 625 34.67 -20.50 -31.38
N ILE A 626 33.77 -19.54 -31.11
CA ILE A 626 33.54 -19.01 -29.75
C ILE A 626 33.08 -20.15 -28.82
N GLN A 627 32.12 -20.98 -29.23
CA GLN A 627 31.65 -22.11 -28.44
C GLN A 627 32.78 -23.08 -28.09
N LYS A 628 33.68 -23.37 -29.04
CA LYS A 628 34.85 -24.21 -28.80
C LYS A 628 35.77 -23.58 -27.73
N SER A 629 36.05 -22.29 -27.85
CA SER A 629 36.86 -21.53 -26.90
C SER A 629 36.25 -21.50 -25.49
N LEU A 630 34.93 -21.39 -25.39
CA LEU A 630 34.20 -21.43 -24.12
C LEU A 630 34.08 -22.84 -23.53
N SER A 631 34.19 -23.90 -24.34
CA SER A 631 34.11 -25.28 -23.87
C SER A 631 35.30 -25.66 -22.97
N ASP A 632 36.42 -24.95 -23.07
CA ASP A 632 37.55 -25.13 -22.14
C ASP A 632 37.21 -24.65 -20.72
N VAL A 633 36.39 -23.60 -20.60
CA VAL A 633 35.85 -23.12 -19.31
C VAL A 633 34.92 -24.17 -18.70
N GLU A 634 33.98 -24.71 -19.49
CA GLU A 634 33.10 -25.79 -19.06
C GLU A 634 33.87 -27.05 -18.63
N ARG A 635 34.94 -27.38 -19.35
CA ARG A 635 35.78 -28.55 -19.03
C ARG A 635 36.50 -28.37 -17.68
N ALA A 636 36.94 -27.16 -17.35
CA ALA A 636 37.50 -26.87 -16.03
C ALA A 636 36.43 -27.04 -14.93
N LEU A 637 35.23 -26.50 -15.17
CA LEU A 637 34.11 -26.55 -14.21
C LEU A 637 33.49 -27.96 -14.06
N SER A 638 33.56 -28.82 -15.08
CA SER A 638 33.04 -30.19 -15.01
C SER A 638 33.77 -31.09 -14.01
N GLN A 639 34.93 -30.64 -13.50
CA GLN A 639 35.68 -31.31 -12.45
C GLN A 639 35.14 -31.02 -11.03
N ILE A 640 34.23 -30.04 -10.89
CA ILE A 640 33.61 -29.63 -9.62
C ILE A 640 32.07 -29.60 -9.69
N PRO A 641 31.40 -30.68 -10.15
CA PRO A 641 29.95 -30.68 -10.33
C PRO A 641 29.19 -30.51 -9.01
N PHE A 642 29.81 -30.85 -7.86
CA PHE A 642 29.22 -30.72 -6.53
C PHE A 642 29.12 -29.25 -6.06
N ALA A 643 30.02 -28.37 -6.52
CA ALA A 643 30.02 -26.94 -6.20
C ALA A 643 29.15 -26.11 -7.16
N ILE A 644 28.74 -26.72 -8.27
CA ILE A 644 27.71 -26.16 -9.15
C ILE A 644 26.36 -26.47 -8.49
N HIS A 645 25.96 -25.62 -7.54
CA HIS A 645 24.78 -25.85 -6.72
C HIS A 645 23.48 -25.60 -7.51
N PRO A 646 22.56 -26.56 -7.58
CA PRO A 646 21.20 -26.31 -8.05
C PRO A 646 20.38 -25.43 -7.08
N ASP A 647 20.80 -25.34 -5.81
CA ASP A 647 20.09 -24.62 -4.73
C ASP A 647 20.72 -23.29 -4.30
N ILE A 648 21.87 -22.86 -4.86
CA ILE A 648 22.22 -21.44 -4.80
C ILE A 648 21.29 -20.73 -5.77
N ASN A 649 20.07 -20.50 -5.32
CA ASN A 649 19.16 -19.56 -5.91
C ASN A 649 19.14 -19.70 -7.44
N SER A 650 19.05 -20.93 -7.96
CA SER A 650 19.08 -21.18 -9.40
C SER A 650 17.95 -20.42 -10.10
N ARG A 651 16.88 -20.07 -9.39
CA ARG A 651 15.91 -19.04 -9.82
C ARG A 651 16.54 -17.63 -9.90
N ARG A 652 17.24 -17.11 -8.88
CA ARG A 652 17.95 -15.81 -9.01
C ARG A 652 19.15 -15.80 -9.98
N VAL A 653 19.72 -16.93 -10.39
CA VAL A 653 20.82 -16.97 -11.38
C VAL A 653 20.32 -17.30 -12.80
N THR A 654 19.26 -18.11 -12.94
CA THR A 654 18.75 -18.57 -14.26
C THR A 654 17.40 -17.97 -14.67
N THR A 655 16.58 -17.47 -13.73
CA THR A 655 15.42 -16.60 -14.03
C THR A 655 15.74 -15.10 -13.95
N ASN A 656 16.91 -14.72 -13.42
CA ASN A 656 17.29 -13.33 -13.08
C ASN A 656 18.64 -12.84 -13.65
N SER A 657 19.37 -13.61 -14.47
CA SER A 657 20.70 -13.14 -14.91
C SER A 657 20.60 -12.04 -15.96
N ARG A 658 21.27 -10.93 -15.68
CA ARG A 658 21.61 -9.84 -16.62
C ARG A 658 22.19 -10.39 -17.93
N TYR A 659 22.84 -11.55 -17.90
CA TYR A 659 23.37 -12.28 -19.07
C TYR A 659 22.29 -12.94 -19.92
N ARG A 660 21.19 -13.41 -19.33
CA ARG A 660 20.02 -13.90 -20.07
C ARG A 660 19.19 -12.74 -20.65
N GLN A 661 19.16 -11.55 -20.06
CA GLN A 661 18.48 -10.38 -20.66
C GLN A 661 19.36 -9.64 -21.69
N ALA A 662 20.69 -9.64 -21.51
CA ALA A 662 21.65 -9.35 -22.58
C ALA A 662 21.70 -10.47 -23.65
N GLY A 663 21.19 -11.66 -23.28
CA GLY A 663 21.29 -12.96 -23.96
C GLY A 663 20.09 -13.38 -24.83
N THR A 664 18.90 -13.11 -24.30
CA THR A 664 17.58 -13.43 -24.84
C THR A 664 16.73 -12.18 -24.71
N MET A 665 15.78 -11.98 -25.62
CA MET A 665 14.83 -10.86 -25.62
C MET A 665 13.80 -10.99 -24.47
N GLY A 666 14.26 -11.22 -23.24
CA GLY A 666 13.43 -11.56 -22.08
C GLY A 666 13.01 -10.32 -21.29
N ALA A 667 11.74 -9.96 -21.46
CA ALA A 667 10.81 -9.46 -20.44
C ALA A 667 11.42 -9.12 -19.07
N VAL A 668 11.66 -7.85 -18.78
CA VAL A 668 11.01 -7.02 -17.74
C VAL A 668 11.58 -5.61 -17.98
N GLY A 669 10.74 -4.60 -18.24
CA GLY A 669 11.21 -3.29 -18.70
C GLY A 669 10.52 -2.75 -19.96
N VAL A 670 9.22 -3.01 -20.08
CA VAL A 670 8.20 -2.16 -20.68
C VAL A 670 8.31 -1.67 -22.14
N ALA A 671 7.28 -2.01 -22.94
CA ALA A 671 6.81 -1.35 -24.17
C ALA A 671 7.78 -1.12 -25.34
N GLY A 672 9.07 -1.45 -25.25
CA GLY A 672 10.03 -1.23 -26.34
C GLY A 672 9.83 -2.12 -27.58
N PHE A 673 9.15 -3.27 -27.44
CA PHE A 673 9.13 -4.29 -28.50
C PHE A 673 7.80 -4.39 -29.28
N ALA A 674 6.70 -3.84 -28.75
CA ALA A 674 5.41 -3.84 -29.46
C ALA A 674 5.34 -2.77 -30.56
N LEU A 675 6.08 -1.66 -30.41
CA LEU A 675 6.05 -0.53 -31.36
C LEU A 675 7.08 -0.62 -32.50
N THR A 676 8.07 -1.51 -32.45
CA THR A 676 9.23 -1.47 -33.36
C THR A 676 9.06 -2.20 -34.69
N GLY A 677 7.92 -2.83 -34.98
CA GLY A 677 7.47 -3.26 -36.34
C GLY A 677 8.40 -4.10 -37.26
N MET A 678 9.69 -4.26 -36.99
CA MET A 678 10.68 -4.77 -37.94
C MET A 678 11.66 -5.77 -37.32
N LEU A 679 12.00 -5.71 -36.02
CA LEU A 679 12.94 -6.67 -35.42
C LEU A 679 12.33 -7.61 -34.37
N SER A 680 11.12 -8.13 -34.62
CA SER A 680 10.51 -9.15 -33.75
C SER A 680 11.04 -10.55 -34.10
N ILE A 681 12.15 -10.97 -33.48
CA ILE A 681 12.53 -12.40 -33.48
C ILE A 681 11.93 -13.05 -32.23
N PRO A 682 10.92 -13.93 -32.36
CA PRO A 682 10.34 -14.61 -31.21
C PRO A 682 11.21 -15.81 -30.83
N PHE A 683 12.03 -15.72 -29.76
CA PHE A 683 12.61 -16.92 -29.14
C PHE A 683 12.47 -16.96 -27.61
N ILE A 684 11.50 -17.77 -27.20
CA ILE A 684 11.47 -18.71 -26.08
C ILE A 684 12.01 -18.17 -24.74
N ALA A 685 11.11 -17.50 -24.02
CA ALA A 685 10.96 -17.80 -22.60
C ALA A 685 10.55 -19.29 -22.49
N GLY A 686 11.38 -20.13 -21.88
CA GLY A 686 10.99 -21.51 -21.53
C GLY A 686 11.85 -22.60 -22.16
N SER A 687 13.02 -22.85 -21.58
CA SER A 687 13.63 -24.18 -21.56
C SER A 687 14.44 -24.34 -20.28
N ALA A 688 13.73 -24.32 -19.15
CA ALA A 688 14.21 -25.02 -17.97
C ALA A 688 14.15 -26.52 -18.28
N ILE A 689 15.27 -27.10 -18.73
CA ILE A 689 15.39 -28.55 -18.86
C ILE A 689 15.83 -29.11 -17.51
N ASN A 690 14.96 -29.94 -16.95
CA ASN A 690 15.22 -30.81 -15.81
C ASN A 690 16.51 -31.62 -16.02
N LEU A 691 17.53 -31.37 -15.19
CA LEU A 691 18.54 -32.35 -14.84
C LEU A 691 18.64 -32.40 -13.31
N TRP A 692 17.69 -33.10 -12.70
CA TRP A 692 17.80 -33.61 -11.35
C TRP A 692 18.42 -35.01 -11.41
N ASN A 693 19.52 -35.21 -10.68
CA ASN A 693 19.64 -36.32 -9.73
C ASN A 693 20.88 -36.15 -8.83
N THR A 694 20.57 -35.86 -7.57
CA THR A 694 21.13 -36.42 -6.33
C THR A 694 22.64 -36.59 -6.19
N TYR A 695 23.25 -35.80 -5.30
CA TYR A 695 24.41 -36.23 -4.52
C TYR A 695 24.22 -35.83 -3.04
N LYS A 696 24.32 -36.82 -2.15
CA LYS A 696 24.43 -36.64 -0.71
C LYS A 696 25.92 -36.81 -0.37
N MET A 697 26.56 -35.77 0.15
CA MET A 697 27.97 -35.83 0.55
C MET A 697 28.13 -36.21 2.02
N ASP A 698 29.12 -37.08 2.25
CA ASP A 698 29.67 -37.44 3.56
C ASP A 698 30.69 -36.38 4.02
N LYS A 699 30.74 -36.16 5.34
CA LYS A 699 31.53 -35.11 6.03
C LYS A 699 33.06 -35.20 5.91
N GLU A 700 33.61 -36.29 5.35
CA GLU A 700 35.06 -36.44 5.12
C GLU A 700 35.50 -36.02 3.70
N LEU A 701 34.55 -35.73 2.80
CA LEU A 701 34.83 -35.24 1.45
C LEU A 701 34.97 -33.71 1.36
N GLU A 702 34.54 -32.98 2.39
CA GLU A 702 34.43 -31.51 2.43
C GLU A 702 35.78 -30.80 2.16
N ASP A 703 36.87 -31.18 2.85
CA ASP A 703 38.20 -30.57 2.70
C ASP A 703 38.90 -30.88 1.35
N ILE A 704 38.62 -32.05 0.76
CA ILE A 704 39.18 -32.46 -0.54
C ILE A 704 38.39 -31.79 -1.67
N GLU A 705 37.10 -31.59 -1.46
CA GLU A 705 36.21 -30.94 -2.40
C GLU A 705 36.40 -29.42 -2.41
N GLU A 706 36.60 -28.77 -1.26
CA GLU A 706 36.95 -27.34 -1.15
C GLU A 706 38.23 -26.99 -1.94
N LYS A 707 39.29 -27.80 -1.80
CA LYS A 707 40.53 -27.63 -2.59
C LYS A 707 40.33 -27.83 -4.09
N LYS A 708 39.41 -28.71 -4.49
CA LYS A 708 39.05 -28.88 -5.92
C LYS A 708 38.30 -27.65 -6.43
N VAL A 709 37.36 -27.10 -5.66
CA VAL A 709 36.67 -25.84 -6.01
C VAL A 709 37.69 -24.74 -6.25
N GLN A 710 38.64 -24.55 -5.33
CA GLN A 710 39.66 -23.54 -5.47
C GLN A 710 40.45 -23.67 -6.78
N ILE A 711 41.01 -24.86 -7.06
CA ILE A 711 41.84 -25.09 -8.25
C ILE A 711 41.02 -24.90 -9.53
N TYR A 712 39.86 -25.55 -9.63
CA TYR A 712 39.10 -25.59 -10.88
C TYR A 712 38.30 -24.32 -11.13
N ALA A 713 37.84 -23.60 -10.09
CA ALA A 713 37.22 -22.29 -10.24
C ALA A 713 38.24 -21.24 -10.71
N TYR A 714 39.45 -21.20 -10.12
CA TYR A 714 40.51 -20.31 -10.63
C TYR A 714 40.92 -20.68 -12.05
N GLN A 715 41.07 -21.97 -12.35
CA GLN A 715 41.37 -22.41 -13.72
C GLN A 715 40.29 -21.98 -14.71
N ALA A 716 39.01 -22.05 -14.32
CA ALA A 716 37.90 -21.59 -15.16
C ALA A 716 37.91 -20.06 -15.34
N ILE A 717 38.17 -19.30 -14.26
CA ILE A 717 38.31 -17.84 -14.29
C ILE A 717 39.47 -17.42 -15.21
N ASP A 718 40.64 -18.04 -15.07
CA ASP A 718 41.82 -17.75 -15.89
C ASP A 718 41.59 -18.10 -17.36
N THR A 719 40.96 -19.25 -17.63
CA THR A 719 40.59 -19.66 -18.98
C THR A 719 39.60 -18.66 -19.59
N PHE A 720 38.58 -18.26 -18.83
CA PHE A 720 37.60 -17.26 -19.26
C PHE A 720 38.25 -15.90 -19.53
N ASN A 721 39.14 -15.44 -18.65
CA ASN A 721 39.90 -14.20 -18.82
C ASN A 721 40.79 -14.25 -20.06
N HIS A 722 41.43 -15.40 -20.33
CA HIS A 722 42.21 -15.59 -21.55
C HIS A 722 41.33 -15.50 -22.79
N VAL A 723 40.15 -16.13 -22.79
CA VAL A 723 39.18 -16.02 -23.90
C VAL A 723 38.77 -14.56 -24.09
N MET A 724 38.40 -13.85 -23.02
CA MET A 724 37.96 -12.46 -23.06
C MET A 724 39.04 -11.49 -23.54
N ASN A 725 40.30 -11.70 -23.16
CA ASN A 725 41.37 -10.74 -23.47
C ASN A 725 42.01 -10.97 -24.84
N PHE A 726 42.00 -12.21 -25.35
CA PHE A 726 42.74 -12.54 -26.59
C PHE A 726 41.84 -13.01 -27.73
N MET A 727 40.80 -13.78 -27.44
CA MET A 727 39.98 -14.40 -28.48
C MET A 727 38.74 -13.58 -28.83
N ILE A 728 38.04 -13.04 -27.82
CA ILE A 728 36.84 -12.22 -28.04
C ILE A 728 37.11 -10.97 -28.89
N PRO A 729 38.20 -10.19 -28.69
CA PRO A 729 38.52 -9.05 -29.55
C PRO A 729 38.64 -9.41 -31.04
N TYR A 730 39.30 -10.54 -31.32
CA TYR A 730 39.42 -11.07 -32.68
C TYR A 730 38.05 -11.46 -33.26
N TYR A 731 37.21 -12.15 -32.48
CA TYR A 731 35.87 -12.55 -32.95
C TYR A 731 34.94 -11.36 -33.17
N ILE A 732 35.05 -10.30 -32.36
CA ILE A 732 34.30 -9.04 -32.58
C ILE A 732 34.69 -8.43 -33.92
N ASP A 733 35.99 -8.37 -34.24
CA ASP A 733 36.45 -7.86 -35.55
C ASP A 733 35.93 -8.72 -36.71
N GLU A 734 35.99 -10.05 -36.60
CA GLU A 734 35.45 -10.96 -37.63
C GLU A 734 33.93 -10.79 -37.86
N VAL A 735 33.15 -10.58 -36.79
CA VAL A 735 31.71 -10.27 -36.89
C VAL A 735 31.50 -8.92 -37.58
N ASN A 736 32.23 -7.88 -37.16
CA ASN A 736 32.16 -6.55 -37.75
C ASN A 736 32.49 -6.58 -39.26
N GLN A 737 33.56 -7.29 -39.64
CA GLN A 737 33.96 -7.44 -41.04
C GLN A 737 32.89 -8.19 -41.85
N SER A 738 32.36 -9.29 -41.32
CA SER A 738 31.30 -10.06 -41.96
C SER A 738 30.07 -9.20 -42.23
N LEU A 739 29.65 -8.39 -41.25
CA LEU A 739 28.52 -7.48 -41.39
C LEU A 739 28.82 -6.32 -42.36
N PHE A 740 30.03 -5.78 -42.34
CA PHE A 740 30.49 -4.78 -43.30
C PHE A 740 30.40 -5.29 -44.75
N TYR A 741 30.82 -6.54 -45.01
CA TYR A 741 30.70 -7.15 -46.34
C TYR A 741 29.26 -7.32 -46.80
N LEU A 742 28.33 -7.65 -45.90
CA LEU A 742 26.89 -7.62 -46.21
C LEU A 742 26.47 -6.21 -46.62
N PHE A 743 26.78 -5.21 -45.79
CA PHE A 743 26.34 -3.84 -46.02
C PHE A 743 26.91 -3.21 -47.28
N LYS A 744 28.16 -3.51 -47.61
CA LYS A 744 28.76 -3.11 -48.89
C LYS A 744 28.00 -3.67 -50.09
N GLN A 745 27.48 -4.90 -49.99
CA GLN A 745 26.73 -5.54 -51.08
C GLN A 745 25.30 -5.00 -51.20
N ILE A 746 24.66 -4.61 -50.11
CA ILE A 746 23.29 -4.07 -50.15
C ILE A 746 23.25 -2.54 -50.37
N ALA A 747 24.34 -1.81 -50.08
CA ALA A 747 24.43 -0.37 -50.32
C ALA A 747 24.11 0.04 -51.77
N LYS A 748 24.39 -0.84 -52.74
CA LYS A 748 24.07 -0.60 -54.15
C LYS A 748 22.57 -0.39 -54.41
N TYR A 749 21.69 -0.99 -53.61
CA TYR A 749 20.25 -0.83 -53.74
C TYR A 749 19.77 0.54 -53.23
N TYR A 750 20.52 1.16 -52.31
CA TYR A 750 20.24 2.50 -51.77
C TYR A 750 20.83 3.63 -52.63
N ALA A 751 21.80 3.33 -53.50
CA ALA A 751 22.52 4.34 -54.29
C ALA A 751 21.60 5.16 -55.22
N HIS A 752 20.50 4.56 -55.70
CA HIS A 752 19.53 5.22 -56.58
C HIS A 752 18.54 6.13 -55.85
N TYR A 753 18.54 6.12 -54.52
CA TYR A 753 17.59 6.86 -53.69
C TYR A 753 18.26 7.98 -52.88
N ASN A 754 19.44 8.45 -53.31
CA ASN A 754 20.30 9.31 -52.48
C ASN A 754 19.59 10.54 -51.89
N ASP A 755 18.64 11.12 -52.63
CA ASP A 755 17.88 12.31 -52.24
C ASP A 755 16.39 12.01 -51.95
N SER A 756 15.98 10.73 -51.90
CA SER A 756 14.58 10.35 -51.66
C SER A 756 14.17 10.61 -50.21
N TYR A 757 13.27 11.58 -50.01
CA TYR A 757 12.74 11.93 -48.70
C TYR A 757 12.09 10.74 -47.98
N GLU A 758 11.32 9.92 -48.72
CA GLU A 758 10.64 8.73 -48.18
C GLU A 758 11.63 7.71 -47.60
N VAL A 759 12.75 7.48 -48.31
CA VAL A 759 13.81 6.57 -47.85
C VAL A 759 14.58 7.16 -46.68
N LYS A 760 14.81 8.49 -46.67
CA LYS A 760 15.42 9.17 -45.52
C LYS A 760 14.58 9.02 -44.26
N VAL A 761 13.27 9.26 -44.36
CA VAL A 761 12.33 9.13 -43.22
C VAL A 761 12.31 7.70 -42.69
N GLU A 762 12.20 6.69 -43.56
CA GLU A 762 12.24 5.28 -43.14
C GLU A 762 13.56 4.94 -42.42
N LEU A 763 14.71 5.39 -42.94
CA LEU A 763 15.99 5.16 -42.28
C LEU A 763 16.06 5.86 -40.92
N ILE A 764 15.52 7.08 -40.80
CA ILE A 764 15.43 7.80 -39.52
C ILE A 764 14.57 7.01 -38.52
N GLU A 765 13.44 6.45 -38.93
CA GLU A 765 12.59 5.63 -38.05
C GLU A 765 13.35 4.42 -37.51
N ARG A 766 13.99 3.64 -38.39
CA ARG A 766 14.79 2.47 -37.99
C ARG A 766 15.99 2.85 -37.10
N ILE A 767 16.65 3.97 -37.41
CA ILE A 767 17.74 4.51 -36.59
C ILE A 767 17.21 4.87 -35.20
N SER A 768 15.99 5.39 -35.09
CA SER A 768 15.36 5.79 -33.82
C SER A 768 15.01 4.56 -32.97
N ASP A 769 14.55 3.48 -33.60
CA ASP A 769 14.29 2.21 -32.91
C ASP A 769 15.59 1.63 -32.30
N LEU A 770 16.65 1.56 -33.11
CA LEU A 770 17.96 1.05 -32.67
C LEU A 770 18.61 1.98 -31.63
N TYR A 771 18.39 3.29 -31.73
CA TYR A 771 18.83 4.24 -30.72
C TYR A 771 18.14 3.99 -29.38
N THR A 772 16.82 3.84 -29.40
CA THR A 772 16.00 3.57 -28.21
C THR A 772 16.46 2.30 -27.52
N PHE A 773 16.70 1.22 -28.27
CA PHE A 773 17.25 -0.03 -27.72
C PHE A 773 18.53 0.21 -26.90
N LYS A 774 19.45 1.03 -27.40
CA LYS A 774 20.74 1.31 -26.76
C LYS A 774 20.60 2.14 -25.48
N GLN A 775 19.59 3.00 -25.40
CA GLN A 775 19.37 3.85 -24.23
C GLN A 775 18.62 3.15 -23.10
N LEU A 776 17.82 2.13 -23.42
CA LEU A 776 17.18 1.30 -22.40
C LEU A 776 18.23 0.53 -21.58
N PRO A 777 17.96 0.28 -20.29
CA PRO A 777 18.90 -0.42 -19.39
C PRO A 777 19.20 -1.85 -19.85
N ILE A 778 20.33 -2.41 -19.40
CA ILE A 778 20.72 -3.80 -19.69
C ILE A 778 19.71 -4.78 -19.07
N SER A 779 19.26 -4.49 -17.85
CA SER A 779 18.24 -5.25 -17.12
C SER A 779 17.60 -4.39 -16.04
N THR A 780 16.51 -4.86 -15.42
CA THR A 780 15.91 -4.22 -14.24
C THR A 780 16.89 -4.08 -13.08
N GLU A 781 17.80 -5.04 -12.91
CA GLU A 781 18.84 -4.97 -11.87
C GLU A 781 20.05 -4.10 -12.29
N SER A 782 20.25 -3.87 -13.60
CA SER A 782 21.38 -3.12 -14.16
C SER A 782 20.89 -1.95 -14.98
N LEU A 783 20.69 -0.83 -14.28
CA LEU A 783 20.15 0.41 -14.83
C LEU A 783 21.14 1.12 -15.78
N LYS A 784 22.38 0.61 -15.90
CA LYS A 784 23.33 1.01 -16.95
C LYS A 784 22.68 0.87 -18.35
N PRO A 785 22.74 1.91 -19.21
CA PRO A 785 22.30 1.81 -20.60
C PRO A 785 23.09 0.74 -21.38
N LYS A 786 22.43 0.04 -22.31
CA LYS A 786 23.11 -0.94 -23.18
C LYS A 786 24.24 -0.32 -24.01
N LYS A 787 24.14 0.98 -24.31
CA LYS A 787 25.17 1.78 -24.99
C LYS A 787 26.54 1.68 -24.31
N GLU A 788 26.60 1.70 -22.98
CA GLU A 788 27.89 1.60 -22.26
C GLU A 788 28.56 0.25 -22.52
N LEU A 789 27.78 -0.83 -22.49
CA LEU A 789 28.29 -2.18 -22.78
C LEU A 789 28.77 -2.30 -24.23
N ILE A 790 28.06 -1.68 -25.17
CA ILE A 790 28.44 -1.62 -26.59
C ILE A 790 29.76 -0.86 -26.75
N GLU A 791 29.95 0.26 -26.06
CA GLU A 791 31.20 1.01 -26.05
C GLU A 791 32.36 0.16 -25.49
N ASN A 792 32.12 -0.61 -24.42
CA ASN A 792 33.10 -1.55 -23.88
C ASN A 792 33.48 -2.64 -24.90
N ILE A 793 32.50 -3.22 -25.61
CA ILE A 793 32.75 -4.21 -26.65
C ILE A 793 33.65 -3.63 -27.76
N HIS A 794 33.31 -2.44 -28.27
CA HIS A 794 34.12 -1.78 -29.30
C HIS A 794 35.52 -1.41 -28.82
N SER A 795 35.65 -0.97 -27.57
CA SER A 795 36.96 -0.60 -27.00
C SER A 795 37.93 -1.78 -26.89
N SER A 796 37.42 -3.01 -26.74
CA SER A 796 38.24 -4.22 -26.61
C SER A 796 39.04 -4.58 -27.88
N ILE A 797 38.67 -4.04 -29.04
CA ILE A 797 39.38 -4.28 -30.31
C ILE A 797 40.69 -3.48 -30.35
N ASN A 798 40.80 -2.39 -29.57
CA ASN A 798 41.96 -1.48 -29.56
C ASN A 798 43.13 -1.95 -28.67
N ILE A 799 43.28 -3.26 -28.44
CA ILE A 799 44.43 -3.78 -27.70
C ILE A 799 45.69 -3.52 -28.53
N ASP A 800 46.62 -2.75 -27.96
CA ASP A 800 47.88 -2.40 -28.59
C ASP A 800 48.69 -3.68 -28.86
N VAL A 801 48.80 -4.06 -30.14
CA VAL A 801 49.55 -5.22 -30.63
C VAL A 801 51.03 -5.14 -30.21
N SER A 802 51.50 -3.96 -29.79
CA SER A 802 52.84 -3.77 -29.22
C SER A 802 53.09 -4.53 -27.90
N GLU A 803 52.06 -4.80 -27.09
CA GLU A 803 52.20 -5.57 -25.84
C GLU A 803 52.32 -7.09 -26.10
N ILE A 804 51.67 -7.61 -27.15
CA ILE A 804 51.68 -9.03 -27.52
C ILE A 804 53.08 -9.46 -27.98
N ASN A 805 53.83 -8.56 -28.65
CA ASN A 805 55.16 -8.87 -29.18
C ASN A 805 56.27 -9.00 -28.11
N ASN A 806 56.10 -8.44 -26.91
CA ASN A 806 57.17 -8.47 -25.89
C ASN A 806 57.17 -9.70 -24.99
N ARG A 807 56.07 -10.47 -24.89
CA ARG A 807 55.99 -11.66 -24.03
C ARG A 807 56.07 -12.99 -24.77
N LEU A 808 55.66 -13.07 -26.04
CA LEU A 808 55.66 -14.32 -26.81
C LEU A 808 57.02 -14.66 -27.47
N ILE A 809 57.91 -13.68 -27.66
CA ILE A 809 59.18 -13.89 -28.37
C ILE A 809 60.37 -14.20 -27.42
N LYS A 810 60.22 -14.00 -26.09
CA LYS A 810 61.30 -14.28 -25.11
C LYS A 810 61.27 -15.68 -24.48
N GLY A 811 60.27 -16.51 -24.76
CA GLY A 811 60.07 -17.81 -24.10
C GLY A 811 60.74 -19.02 -24.76
N GLY A 812 61.73 -18.83 -25.65
CA GLY A 812 62.28 -19.95 -26.45
C GLY A 812 63.80 -20.07 -26.54
N VAL A 813 64.57 -19.03 -26.21
CA VAL A 813 66.03 -19.09 -26.27
C VAL A 813 66.62 -18.14 -25.23
N GLU A 814 66.77 -18.60 -24.00
CA GLU A 814 67.85 -18.18 -23.09
C GLU A 814 67.90 -19.15 -21.90
N ASN A 815 68.60 -20.26 -22.18
CA ASN A 815 69.35 -21.16 -21.32
C ASN A 815 69.32 -21.01 -19.78
N VAL A 816 69.29 -22.20 -19.15
CA VAL A 816 69.77 -22.61 -17.80
C VAL A 816 68.75 -22.56 -16.67
#